data_AF-A0A5N6U413-F1
#
_entry.id   AF-A0A5N6U413-F1
#
_cell.length_a   1.000
_cell.length_b   1.000
_cell.length_c   1.000
_cell.angle_alpha   90.00
_cell.angle_beta   90.00
_cell.angle_gamma   90.00
#
_symmetry.space_group_name_H-M   'P 1'
#
loop_
_entity.id
_entity.type
_entity.pdbx_description
1 polymer ?
#
loop_
_entity_poly.entity_id
_entity_poly.type
_entity_poly.pdbx_seq_one_letter_code
_entity_poly.pdbx_strand_id
1 'polypeptide(L)'
;MSTPGAGFEYPAQEVSWVKRDILLFAHSIGCKADELHFLYELHPNFAVFPTYSLILPFKHTDQDVINFYARSQAIPIPGVPNFDSSRAVDGQRKLTVLKPLPPTSEGKKIELRNKVIGVYDKGKAGTVIESEQTIVDKESGEIYTKTVSSNFMVGQGNWGGPKGPSTVNYPPPDRKPDAVHVIQSTAETPLLYRLNGDYNPLHATPEPGQKMGFGGVIIHGLFSWNSAAHGILRELGGSDPQNLKEFQARFASPVLPGDKLTTEIWRTGNVQDGLEEIRFVTSNNRGKVVLSNGRCLLKAPTRGIQPLPTISVRSRNTTAGPKKYTHQKDDVLPPSIRNAAKRSPFSKSYDTADFAPPIQIKVSAREYDQFGQFWLRDNCQCSECVHPDTRQRTADTFKIPEDIHATKVFYDKKKIQIHWSDGHVGGFDQEWLNIHKPTYIRFHRTKVSPQDIRPAVSYDYVMSGTQGLYEWLEMIYIYGFCFVEGVPINPESTKTLLERIAFIRHTHYGGFWDFTADLTFKDTAYTNEFLGAHTDNTYFTDPSRLQLFHLLSHEGKGGENLLVDGFQAARQMFHENEENFMTLSNIPQPFHSSGNEDFCIQPAEQMPVFNIHSRREKMYQIRWNNYDRAAKSDWPIEDQNRWYYAARHFDHVLKRREYHLKTQLKPGTALIFDNWRMLHGRTAFTGKRRMCGGYINSDDFLSRLRLLKHGRENVLKHIGDEIFSRANPGIFF
;
A
#
# COMPACT_ATOMS: atom_id res chain seq x y z
N MET A 1 -28.40 -42.53 29.35
CA MET A 1 -29.19 -41.33 29.71
C MET A 1 -28.71 -40.19 28.83
N SER A 2 -29.60 -39.50 28.13
CA SER A 2 -29.25 -38.30 27.37
C SER A 2 -28.60 -37.29 28.31
N THR A 3 -27.46 -36.71 27.90
CA THR A 3 -26.83 -35.60 28.62
C THR A 3 -27.87 -34.49 28.82
N PRO A 4 -28.09 -33.98 30.04
CA PRO A 4 -29.10 -32.95 30.28
C PRO A 4 -28.94 -31.75 29.34
N GLY A 5 -30.03 -31.30 28.73
CA GLY A 5 -30.05 -30.23 27.73
C GLY A 5 -29.51 -30.58 26.33
N ALA A 6 -28.76 -31.68 26.16
CA ALA A 6 -28.23 -32.05 24.85
C ALA A 6 -29.35 -32.53 23.92
N GLY A 7 -29.33 -32.04 22.68
CA GLY A 7 -30.36 -32.28 21.68
C GLY A 7 -31.48 -31.24 21.67
N PHE A 8 -31.53 -30.32 22.65
CA PHE A 8 -32.51 -29.24 22.65
C PHE A 8 -32.29 -28.31 21.45
N GLU A 9 -33.36 -28.04 20.70
CA GLU A 9 -33.34 -27.16 19.53
C GLU A 9 -34.12 -25.89 19.85
N TYR A 10 -33.48 -24.75 19.65
CA TYR A 10 -34.16 -23.46 19.73
C TYR A 10 -35.05 -23.28 18.49
N PRO A 11 -36.12 -22.46 18.58
CA PRO A 11 -36.90 -22.09 17.40
C PRO A 11 -35.99 -21.56 16.29
N ALA A 12 -36.23 -22.02 15.05
CA ALA A 12 -35.52 -21.51 13.90
C ALA A 12 -35.79 -20.01 13.73
N GLN A 13 -34.75 -19.24 13.41
CA GLN A 13 -34.81 -17.79 13.25
C GLN A 13 -34.46 -17.41 11.82
N GLU A 14 -35.27 -16.57 11.21
CA GLU A 14 -34.93 -16.01 9.90
C GLU A 14 -33.76 -15.02 10.02
N VAL A 15 -32.85 -15.04 9.05
CA VAL A 15 -31.71 -14.14 8.97
C VAL A 15 -31.57 -13.58 7.56
N SER A 16 -31.13 -12.33 7.44
CA SER A 16 -30.99 -11.69 6.12
C SER A 16 -29.87 -10.65 6.07
N TRP A 17 -29.30 -10.47 4.88
CA TRP A 17 -28.26 -9.48 4.61
C TRP A 17 -28.35 -8.91 3.19
N VAL A 18 -27.93 -7.66 3.09
CA VAL A 18 -27.73 -6.95 1.82
C VAL A 18 -26.23 -6.76 1.56
N LYS A 19 -25.88 -6.34 0.34
CA LYS A 19 -24.47 -6.11 -0.05
C LYS A 19 -23.75 -5.13 0.89
N ARG A 20 -24.47 -4.12 1.41
CA ARG A 20 -23.92 -3.16 2.39
C ARG A 20 -23.40 -3.86 3.65
N ASP A 21 -24.09 -4.90 4.12
CA ASP A 21 -23.74 -5.57 5.37
C ASP A 21 -22.43 -6.35 5.25
N ILE A 22 -22.22 -7.02 4.12
CA ILE A 22 -20.99 -7.79 3.88
C ILE A 22 -19.78 -6.86 3.60
N LEU A 23 -20.02 -5.70 2.97
CA LEU A 23 -19.00 -4.67 2.78
C LEU A 23 -18.57 -4.06 4.12
N LEU A 24 -19.55 -3.70 4.97
CA LEU A 24 -19.31 -3.19 6.31
C LEU A 24 -18.53 -4.21 7.15
N PHE A 25 -18.93 -5.48 7.10
CA PHE A 25 -18.25 -6.54 7.82
C PHE A 25 -16.80 -6.69 7.37
N ALA A 26 -16.56 -6.87 6.08
CA ALA A 26 -15.21 -7.04 5.52
C ALA A 26 -14.31 -5.84 5.88
N HIS A 27 -14.83 -4.62 5.77
CA HIS A 27 -14.09 -3.43 6.15
C HIS A 27 -13.78 -3.39 7.65
N SER A 28 -14.76 -3.71 8.50
CA SER A 28 -14.64 -3.65 9.96
C SER A 28 -13.67 -4.67 10.55
N ILE A 29 -13.36 -5.77 9.83
CA ILE A 29 -12.41 -6.80 10.29
C ILE A 29 -10.99 -6.58 9.77
N GLY A 30 -10.78 -5.60 8.89
CA GLY A 30 -9.45 -5.20 8.44
C GLY A 30 -9.14 -5.41 6.96
N CYS A 31 -10.09 -5.85 6.12
CA CYS A 31 -9.86 -5.95 4.67
C CYS A 31 -9.42 -4.58 4.12
N LYS A 32 -8.44 -4.58 3.21
CA LYS A 32 -7.82 -3.35 2.68
C LYS A 32 -8.13 -3.13 1.20
N ALA A 33 -7.75 -1.97 0.68
CA ALA A 33 -8.06 -1.56 -0.70
C ALA A 33 -7.47 -2.46 -1.80
N ASP A 34 -6.52 -3.34 -1.47
CA ASP A 34 -6.02 -4.40 -2.37
C ASP A 34 -6.89 -5.66 -2.38
N GLU A 35 -7.90 -5.74 -1.51
CA GLU A 35 -8.89 -6.81 -1.40
C GLU A 35 -10.27 -6.33 -1.88
N LEU A 36 -10.33 -5.60 -3.00
CA LEU A 36 -11.58 -5.04 -3.55
C LEU A 36 -12.66 -6.09 -3.82
N HIS A 37 -12.30 -7.36 -4.02
CA HIS A 37 -13.25 -8.45 -4.13
C HIS A 37 -14.07 -8.68 -2.85
N PHE A 38 -13.68 -8.16 -1.70
CA PHE A 38 -14.50 -8.07 -0.48
C PHE A 38 -15.12 -6.69 -0.24
N LEU A 39 -14.58 -5.64 -0.86
CA LEU A 39 -14.88 -4.23 -0.51
C LEU A 39 -15.58 -3.43 -1.63
N TYR A 40 -15.79 -4.02 -2.81
CA TYR A 40 -16.41 -3.34 -3.93
C TYR A 40 -17.40 -4.26 -4.64
N GLU A 41 -18.69 -3.91 -4.54
CA GLU A 41 -19.81 -4.71 -5.02
C GLU A 41 -19.90 -4.88 -6.54
N LEU A 42 -19.13 -4.09 -7.29
CA LEU A 42 -19.00 -4.19 -8.75
C LEU A 42 -17.71 -4.92 -9.18
N HIS A 43 -16.88 -5.37 -8.23
CA HIS A 43 -15.72 -6.18 -8.56
C HIS A 43 -16.17 -7.49 -9.23
N PRO A 44 -15.52 -7.96 -10.32
CA PRO A 44 -15.95 -9.16 -11.05
C PRO A 44 -15.97 -10.43 -10.19
N ASN A 45 -15.13 -10.47 -9.15
CA ASN A 45 -15.06 -11.56 -8.17
C ASN A 45 -15.64 -11.16 -6.80
N PHE A 46 -16.61 -10.24 -6.74
CA PHE A 46 -17.18 -9.79 -5.48
C PHE A 46 -17.75 -10.97 -4.66
N ALA A 47 -17.31 -11.09 -3.42
CA ALA A 47 -17.58 -12.24 -2.57
C ALA A 47 -17.79 -11.86 -1.10
N VAL A 48 -18.47 -12.74 -0.37
CA VAL A 48 -18.68 -12.59 1.08
C VAL A 48 -17.46 -13.11 1.82
N PHE A 49 -16.96 -12.36 2.80
CA PHE A 49 -15.90 -12.88 3.67
C PHE A 49 -16.42 -14.10 4.46
N PRO A 50 -15.72 -15.26 4.48
CA PRO A 50 -16.33 -16.54 4.89
C PRO A 50 -16.88 -16.59 6.31
N THR A 51 -16.37 -15.76 7.22
CA THR A 51 -16.76 -15.72 8.63
C THR A 51 -17.95 -14.80 8.92
N TYR A 52 -18.51 -14.13 7.90
CA TYR A 52 -19.68 -13.24 8.03
C TYR A 52 -20.88 -13.93 8.69
N SER A 53 -21.05 -15.23 8.50
CA SER A 53 -22.16 -16.00 9.09
C SER A 53 -22.23 -15.93 10.62
N LEU A 54 -21.10 -15.64 11.30
CA LEU A 54 -21.04 -15.50 12.76
C LEU A 54 -21.77 -14.26 13.29
N ILE A 55 -22.08 -13.31 12.40
CA ILE A 55 -22.82 -12.09 12.74
C ILE A 55 -24.33 -12.32 12.71
N LEU A 56 -24.81 -13.26 11.89
CA LEU A 56 -26.23 -13.50 11.67
C LEU A 56 -27.03 -13.84 12.94
N PRO A 57 -26.49 -14.56 13.94
CA PRO A 57 -27.15 -14.75 15.24
C PRO A 57 -27.38 -13.48 16.06
N PHE A 58 -26.69 -12.39 15.73
CA PHE A 58 -26.89 -11.09 16.38
C PHE A 58 -27.80 -10.20 15.54
N LYS A 59 -27.53 -10.14 14.23
CA LYS A 59 -28.22 -9.28 13.27
C LYS A 59 -29.66 -9.71 12.98
N HIS A 60 -29.93 -11.01 12.89
CA HIS A 60 -31.19 -11.56 12.36
C HIS A 60 -31.57 -10.92 11.01
N THR A 61 -32.77 -10.37 10.90
CA THR A 61 -33.28 -9.69 9.70
C THR A 61 -33.20 -8.17 9.79
N ASP A 62 -32.76 -7.61 10.92
CA ASP A 62 -32.78 -6.17 11.16
C ASP A 62 -31.85 -5.41 10.20
N GLN A 63 -32.31 -4.23 9.80
CA GLN A 63 -31.59 -3.28 8.96
C GLN A 63 -31.26 -1.98 9.71
N ASP A 64 -31.68 -1.89 10.97
CA ASP A 64 -31.48 -0.77 11.89
C ASP A 64 -30.74 -1.26 13.15
N VAL A 65 -30.54 -0.37 14.12
CA VAL A 65 -29.93 -0.65 15.41
C VAL A 65 -30.75 -1.65 16.22
N ILE A 66 -30.05 -2.49 16.98
CA ILE A 66 -30.68 -3.60 17.72
C ILE A 66 -30.71 -3.30 19.22
N ASN A 67 -31.86 -3.49 19.85
CA ASN A 67 -31.95 -3.53 21.31
C ASN A 67 -31.39 -4.87 21.83
N PHE A 68 -30.10 -4.86 22.17
CA PHE A 68 -29.37 -6.04 22.60
C PHE A 68 -30.01 -6.74 23.81
N TYR A 69 -30.44 -5.99 24.84
CA TYR A 69 -31.02 -6.59 26.04
C TYR A 69 -32.37 -7.24 25.79
N ALA A 70 -33.24 -6.61 24.99
CA ALA A 70 -34.52 -7.19 24.61
C ALA A 70 -34.34 -8.49 23.79
N ARG A 71 -33.29 -8.55 22.98
CA ARG A 71 -32.94 -9.73 22.16
C ARG A 71 -32.30 -10.87 22.94
N SER A 72 -31.65 -10.57 24.07
CA SER A 72 -30.87 -11.54 24.86
C SER A 72 -31.70 -12.36 25.86
N GLN A 73 -33.02 -12.45 25.68
CA GLN A 73 -33.87 -13.26 26.55
C GLN A 73 -33.56 -14.75 26.40
N ALA A 74 -33.13 -15.39 27.49
CA ALA A 74 -32.78 -16.79 27.49
C ALA A 74 -34.04 -17.66 27.41
N ILE A 75 -34.13 -18.51 26.39
CA ILE A 75 -35.08 -19.63 26.37
C ILE A 75 -34.48 -20.72 27.27
N PRO A 76 -35.19 -21.16 28.34
CA PRO A 76 -34.69 -22.18 29.26
C PRO A 76 -34.37 -23.48 28.53
N ILE A 77 -33.20 -24.06 28.83
CA ILE A 77 -32.80 -25.38 28.32
C ILE A 77 -33.38 -26.45 29.26
N PRO A 78 -34.17 -27.41 28.76
CA PRO A 78 -34.75 -28.45 29.61
C PRO A 78 -33.69 -29.30 30.33
N GLY A 79 -33.94 -29.57 31.62
CA GLY A 79 -33.11 -30.49 32.41
C GLY A 79 -31.81 -29.89 32.95
N VAL A 80 -31.57 -28.58 32.79
CA VAL A 80 -30.42 -27.87 33.39
C VAL A 80 -30.89 -26.64 34.16
N PRO A 81 -30.08 -26.10 35.10
CA PRO A 81 -30.42 -24.86 35.79
C PRO A 81 -30.63 -23.68 34.84
N ASN A 82 -31.43 -22.72 35.27
CA ASN A 82 -31.51 -21.42 34.59
C ASN A 82 -30.21 -20.65 34.85
N PHE A 83 -29.48 -20.38 33.78
CA PHE A 83 -28.23 -19.64 33.85
C PHE A 83 -28.44 -18.15 33.53
N ASP A 84 -27.80 -17.29 34.31
CA ASP A 84 -27.73 -15.86 34.11
C ASP A 84 -26.81 -15.53 32.93
N SER A 85 -27.40 -15.13 31.82
CA SER A 85 -26.70 -14.76 30.58
C SER A 85 -25.82 -13.52 30.72
N SER A 86 -26.06 -12.65 31.72
CA SER A 86 -25.22 -11.47 31.97
C SER A 86 -23.79 -11.81 32.41
N ARG A 87 -23.58 -13.06 32.85
CA ARG A 87 -22.29 -13.62 33.25
C ARG A 87 -21.77 -14.70 32.30
N ALA A 88 -22.27 -14.71 31.06
CA ALA A 88 -21.76 -15.55 29.98
C ALA A 88 -20.53 -14.90 29.34
N VAL A 89 -19.51 -15.72 29.06
CA VAL A 89 -18.37 -15.33 28.21
C VAL A 89 -18.18 -16.35 27.11
N ASP A 90 -17.78 -15.91 25.92
CA ASP A 90 -17.41 -16.81 24.83
C ASP A 90 -16.18 -17.64 25.26
N GLY A 91 -16.28 -18.96 25.14
CA GLY A 91 -15.18 -19.88 25.40
C GLY A 91 -14.37 -20.16 24.14
N GLN A 92 -14.99 -20.81 23.16
CA GLN A 92 -14.37 -21.21 21.90
C GLN A 92 -15.40 -21.22 20.78
N ARG A 93 -14.97 -20.90 19.56
CA ARG A 93 -15.79 -21.11 18.35
C ARG A 93 -15.00 -21.84 17.29
N LYS A 94 -15.66 -22.74 16.59
CA LYS A 94 -15.21 -23.42 15.38
C LYS A 94 -16.24 -23.20 14.28
N LEU A 95 -15.85 -22.56 13.20
CA LEU A 95 -16.64 -22.41 11.97
C LEU A 95 -16.17 -23.45 10.95
N THR A 96 -17.13 -24.09 10.29
CA THR A 96 -16.94 -24.91 9.09
C THR A 96 -17.72 -24.27 7.95
N VAL A 97 -17.01 -23.93 6.87
CA VAL A 97 -17.59 -23.34 5.65
C VAL A 97 -17.87 -24.46 4.65
N LEU A 98 -19.15 -24.80 4.51
CA LEU A 98 -19.61 -25.86 3.60
C LEU A 98 -19.84 -25.29 2.20
N LYS A 99 -20.43 -24.10 2.11
CA LYS A 99 -20.62 -23.34 0.87
C LYS A 99 -20.42 -21.84 1.11
N PRO A 100 -19.92 -21.09 0.11
CA PRO A 100 -19.90 -19.63 0.18
C PRO A 100 -21.30 -19.06 0.34
N LEU A 101 -21.46 -18.06 1.21
CA LEU A 101 -22.69 -17.28 1.27
C LEU A 101 -22.86 -16.45 -0.02
N PRO A 102 -24.09 -16.30 -0.55
CA PRO A 102 -24.32 -15.39 -1.66
C PRO A 102 -24.11 -13.92 -1.23
N PRO A 103 -23.74 -13.01 -2.16
CA PRO A 103 -23.55 -11.59 -1.85
C PRO A 103 -24.78 -10.87 -1.27
N THR A 104 -25.97 -11.46 -1.39
CA THR A 104 -27.19 -11.03 -0.70
C THR A 104 -28.08 -12.24 -0.44
N SER A 105 -28.90 -12.15 0.61
CA SER A 105 -30.00 -13.10 0.85
C SER A 105 -31.29 -12.74 0.10
N GLU A 106 -31.32 -11.66 -0.67
CA GLU A 106 -32.53 -11.25 -1.41
C GLU A 106 -33.05 -12.40 -2.30
N GLY A 107 -34.36 -12.65 -2.23
CA GLY A 107 -35.00 -13.76 -2.93
C GLY A 107 -34.77 -15.15 -2.32
N LYS A 108 -34.08 -15.26 -1.17
CA LYS A 108 -33.88 -16.51 -0.43
C LYS A 108 -34.45 -16.42 0.98
N LYS A 109 -34.95 -17.55 1.50
CA LYS A 109 -35.34 -17.68 2.90
C LYS A 109 -34.24 -18.38 3.68
N ILE A 110 -33.42 -17.61 4.39
CA ILE A 110 -32.30 -18.15 5.15
C ILE A 110 -32.67 -18.27 6.62
N GLU A 111 -32.44 -19.44 7.21
CA GLU A 111 -32.68 -19.73 8.62
C GLU A 111 -31.38 -19.97 9.37
N LEU A 112 -31.27 -19.37 10.55
CA LEU A 112 -30.40 -19.81 11.63
C LEU A 112 -31.10 -20.91 12.42
N ARG A 113 -30.47 -22.09 12.52
CA ARG A 113 -30.92 -23.18 13.40
C ARG A 113 -29.88 -23.41 14.47
N ASN A 114 -30.31 -23.43 15.73
CA ASN A 114 -29.42 -23.55 16.89
C ASN A 114 -29.81 -24.74 17.76
N LYS A 115 -28.84 -25.60 18.07
CA LYS A 115 -29.02 -26.83 18.83
C LYS A 115 -28.00 -26.90 19.95
N VAL A 116 -28.45 -27.18 21.17
CA VAL A 116 -27.57 -27.50 22.29
C VAL A 116 -27.01 -28.90 22.07
N ILE A 117 -25.68 -29.03 21.99
CA ILE A 117 -24.99 -30.31 21.82
C ILE A 117 -24.38 -30.83 23.13
N GLY A 118 -24.26 -29.97 24.15
CA GLY A 118 -23.81 -30.37 25.47
C GLY A 118 -23.96 -29.26 26.51
N VAL A 119 -24.22 -29.66 27.76
CA VAL A 119 -24.16 -28.77 28.93
C VAL A 119 -23.34 -29.44 30.01
N TYR A 120 -22.25 -28.78 30.43
CA TYR A 120 -21.21 -29.41 31.24
C TYR A 120 -20.89 -28.62 32.50
N ASP A 121 -20.99 -29.28 33.64
CA ASP A 121 -20.64 -28.71 34.95
C ASP A 121 -19.11 -28.72 35.14
N LYS A 122 -18.51 -27.54 35.28
CA LYS A 122 -17.07 -27.35 35.55
C LYS A 122 -16.82 -27.03 37.02
N GLY A 123 -17.75 -27.41 37.90
CA GLY A 123 -17.69 -27.19 39.34
C GLY A 123 -17.76 -25.70 39.68
N LYS A 124 -17.02 -25.28 40.71
CA LYS A 124 -17.00 -23.88 41.16
C LYS A 124 -16.68 -22.87 40.05
N ALA A 125 -15.94 -23.27 39.01
CA ALA A 125 -15.58 -22.38 37.92
C ALA A 125 -16.79 -21.93 37.09
N GLY A 126 -17.79 -22.79 36.89
CA GLY A 126 -18.98 -22.46 36.09
C GLY A 126 -19.56 -23.64 35.32
N THR A 127 -20.40 -23.33 34.34
CA THR A 127 -20.98 -24.30 33.39
C THR A 127 -20.61 -23.94 31.96
N VAL A 128 -20.29 -24.94 31.13
CA VAL A 128 -20.12 -24.77 29.67
C VAL A 128 -21.40 -25.20 28.97
N ILE A 129 -21.95 -24.37 28.10
CA ILE A 129 -23.00 -24.74 27.15
C ILE A 129 -22.36 -24.79 25.77
N GLU A 130 -22.36 -25.97 25.14
CA GLU A 130 -21.96 -26.13 23.75
C GLU A 130 -23.18 -26.14 22.85
N SER A 131 -23.13 -25.35 21.79
CA SER A 131 -24.20 -25.25 20.80
C SER A 131 -23.67 -25.33 19.39
N GLU A 132 -24.47 -25.94 18.52
CA GLU A 132 -24.25 -26.02 17.09
C GLU A 132 -25.25 -25.12 16.38
N GLN A 133 -24.73 -24.19 15.58
CA GLN A 133 -25.51 -23.29 14.74
C GLN A 133 -25.28 -23.63 13.28
N THR A 134 -26.36 -23.61 12.49
CA THR A 134 -26.29 -23.77 11.03
C THR A 134 -27.03 -22.63 10.33
N ILE A 135 -26.46 -22.17 9.21
CA ILE A 135 -27.11 -21.22 8.30
C ILE A 135 -27.61 -22.00 7.10
N VAL A 136 -28.92 -22.03 6.93
CA VAL A 136 -29.62 -22.96 6.03
C VAL A 136 -30.52 -22.19 5.08
N ASP A 137 -30.47 -22.51 3.79
CA ASP A 137 -31.50 -22.11 2.84
C ASP A 137 -32.73 -22.99 3.07
N LYS A 138 -33.83 -22.41 3.54
CA LYS A 138 -35.03 -23.14 3.95
C LYS A 138 -35.64 -23.94 2.81
N GLU A 139 -35.59 -23.41 1.59
CA GLU A 139 -36.29 -23.98 0.43
C GLU A 139 -35.51 -25.16 -0.15
N SER A 140 -34.19 -25.01 -0.28
CA SER A 140 -33.33 -26.08 -0.83
C SER A 140 -32.82 -27.06 0.24
N GLY A 141 -32.85 -26.68 1.51
CA GLY A 141 -32.24 -27.44 2.61
C GLY A 141 -30.71 -27.34 2.65
N GLU A 142 -30.10 -26.52 1.79
CA GLU A 142 -28.65 -26.38 1.71
C GLU A 142 -28.08 -25.64 2.93
N ILE A 143 -27.01 -26.19 3.49
CA ILE A 143 -26.30 -25.60 4.64
C ILE A 143 -25.06 -24.86 4.12
N TYR A 144 -24.95 -23.57 4.40
CA TYR A 144 -23.79 -22.76 4.03
C TYR A 144 -22.65 -22.91 5.03
N THR A 145 -22.97 -22.79 6.32
CA THR A 145 -21.98 -22.84 7.39
C THR A 145 -22.51 -23.57 8.60
N LYS A 146 -21.61 -24.24 9.31
CA LYS A 146 -21.85 -24.87 10.61
C LYS A 146 -20.87 -24.30 11.62
N THR A 147 -21.37 -23.83 12.75
CA THR A 147 -20.57 -23.26 13.84
C THR A 147 -20.80 -24.04 15.11
N VAL A 148 -19.73 -24.49 15.76
CA VAL A 148 -19.79 -25.05 17.12
C VAL A 148 -19.18 -24.03 18.07
N SER A 149 -19.96 -23.61 19.05
CA SER A 149 -19.60 -22.57 20.02
C SER A 149 -19.73 -23.11 21.44
N SER A 150 -18.80 -22.72 22.32
CA SER A 150 -18.91 -22.96 23.75
C SER A 150 -19.07 -21.62 24.48
N ASN A 151 -20.12 -21.50 25.29
CA ASN A 151 -20.38 -20.37 26.16
C ASN A 151 -20.12 -20.80 27.61
N PHE A 152 -19.34 -20.00 28.34
CA PHE A 152 -19.00 -20.27 29.73
C PHE A 152 -19.81 -19.39 30.67
N MET A 153 -20.68 -20.03 31.45
CA MET A 153 -21.52 -19.42 32.48
C MET A 153 -20.71 -19.29 33.77
N VAL A 154 -20.01 -18.17 33.93
CA VAL A 154 -19.00 -17.97 34.97
C VAL A 154 -19.60 -18.10 36.37
N GLY A 155 -19.05 -19.01 37.18
CA GLY A 155 -19.46 -19.22 38.57
C GLY A 155 -20.81 -19.91 38.75
N GLN A 156 -21.42 -20.43 37.67
CA GLN A 156 -22.73 -21.07 37.68
C GLN A 156 -22.62 -22.60 37.50
N GLY A 157 -21.74 -23.26 38.26
CA GLY A 157 -21.58 -24.73 38.28
C GLY A 157 -21.98 -25.36 39.61
N ASN A 158 -21.49 -26.56 39.93
CA ASN A 158 -21.85 -27.36 41.10
C ASN A 158 -23.32 -27.81 41.17
N TRP A 159 -23.97 -27.99 40.01
CA TRP A 159 -25.34 -28.49 39.92
C TRP A 159 -25.40 -30.01 39.69
N GLY A 160 -24.25 -30.68 39.64
CA GLY A 160 -24.16 -32.15 39.52
C GLY A 160 -24.21 -32.66 38.08
N GLY A 161 -23.94 -31.78 37.10
CA GLY A 161 -23.95 -32.10 35.68
C GLY A 161 -22.74 -32.91 35.21
N PRO A 162 -22.76 -33.40 33.96
CA PRO A 162 -21.63 -34.12 33.38
C PRO A 162 -20.42 -33.17 33.18
N LYS A 163 -19.20 -33.67 33.34
CA LYS A 163 -17.98 -32.84 33.19
C LYS A 163 -17.65 -32.46 31.75
N GLY A 164 -18.25 -33.13 30.77
CA GLY A 164 -17.98 -32.95 29.34
C GLY A 164 -16.65 -33.56 28.89
N PRO A 165 -16.41 -33.57 27.57
CA PRO A 165 -15.18 -34.11 27.00
C PRO A 165 -13.96 -33.26 27.35
N SER A 166 -12.78 -33.88 27.27
CA SER A 166 -11.51 -33.18 27.34
C SER A 166 -11.34 -32.26 26.14
N THR A 167 -10.82 -31.05 26.36
CA THR A 167 -10.51 -30.11 25.29
C THR A 167 -9.35 -30.64 24.45
N VAL A 168 -9.53 -30.72 23.13
CA VAL A 168 -8.43 -30.99 22.19
C VAL A 168 -7.58 -29.73 22.06
N ASN A 169 -6.28 -29.88 22.32
CA ASN A 169 -5.31 -28.80 22.25
C ASN A 169 -4.51 -28.86 20.94
N TYR A 170 -4.18 -27.68 20.45
CA TYR A 170 -3.58 -27.39 19.17
C TYR A 170 -2.41 -26.41 19.38
N PRO A 171 -1.34 -26.84 20.06
CA PRO A 171 -0.21 -25.96 20.33
C PRO A 171 0.48 -25.54 19.02
N PRO A 172 1.02 -24.32 18.96
CA PRO A 172 1.89 -23.93 17.85
C PRO A 172 3.15 -24.81 17.82
N PRO A 173 3.73 -25.09 16.64
CA PRO A 173 5.03 -25.73 16.53
C PRO A 173 6.13 -24.95 17.26
N ASP A 174 7.11 -25.66 17.84
CA ASP A 174 8.28 -25.05 18.51
C ASP A 174 9.32 -24.54 17.50
N ARG A 175 8.93 -23.52 16.73
CA ARG A 175 9.73 -22.80 15.73
C ARG A 175 9.12 -21.43 15.46
N LYS A 176 9.83 -20.58 14.72
CA LYS A 176 9.31 -19.28 14.28
C LYS A 176 8.05 -19.44 13.41
N PRO A 177 7.09 -18.50 13.50
CA PRO A 177 5.92 -18.48 12.62
C PRO A 177 6.31 -18.31 11.16
N ASP A 178 5.50 -18.88 10.26
CA ASP A 178 5.68 -18.74 8.81
C ASP A 178 5.13 -17.41 8.29
N ALA A 179 4.14 -16.86 8.99
CA ALA A 179 3.58 -15.53 8.72
C ALA A 179 3.13 -14.85 10.01
N VAL A 180 3.10 -13.52 10.00
CA VAL A 180 2.62 -12.70 11.10
C VAL A 180 1.69 -11.65 10.53
N HIS A 181 0.47 -11.59 11.05
CA HIS A 181 -0.52 -10.60 10.66
C HIS A 181 -0.82 -9.66 11.82
N VAL A 182 -0.82 -8.35 11.56
CA VAL A 182 -0.97 -7.32 12.60
C VAL A 182 -2.15 -6.43 12.29
N ILE A 183 -3.01 -6.24 13.29
CA ILE A 183 -4.15 -5.32 13.23
C ILE A 183 -4.08 -4.35 14.39
N GLN A 184 -3.99 -3.07 14.05
CA GLN A 184 -4.10 -1.98 15.02
C GLN A 184 -5.58 -1.64 15.22
N SER A 185 -6.06 -1.76 16.46
CA SER A 185 -7.38 -1.25 16.82
C SER A 185 -7.29 0.21 17.28
N THR A 186 -8.43 0.90 17.29
CA THR A 186 -8.59 2.28 17.78
C THR A 186 -9.72 2.33 18.82
N ALA A 187 -9.93 3.50 19.44
CA ALA A 187 -11.07 3.72 20.31
C ALA A 187 -12.42 3.51 19.57
N GLU A 188 -12.44 3.76 18.25
CA GLU A 188 -13.61 3.66 17.38
C GLU A 188 -13.83 2.26 16.81
N THR A 189 -12.82 1.38 16.84
CA THR A 189 -12.94 0.00 16.32
C THR A 189 -14.16 -0.75 16.85
N PRO A 190 -14.44 -0.82 18.16
CA PRO A 190 -15.65 -1.51 18.63
C PRO A 190 -16.95 -0.77 18.27
N LEU A 191 -16.90 0.56 18.06
CA LEU A 191 -18.05 1.37 17.64
C LEU A 191 -18.40 1.15 16.16
N LEU A 192 -17.42 0.89 15.32
CA LEU A 192 -17.62 0.47 13.94
C LEU A 192 -18.09 -0.99 13.88
N TYR A 193 -17.40 -1.89 14.59
CA TYR A 193 -17.67 -3.32 14.49
C TYR A 193 -19.06 -3.72 15.01
N ARG A 194 -19.59 -3.05 16.03
CA ARG A 194 -20.97 -3.30 16.52
C ARG A 194 -22.05 -3.09 15.46
N LEU A 195 -21.79 -2.25 14.44
CA LEU A 195 -22.75 -1.98 13.36
C LEU A 195 -23.05 -3.22 12.51
N ASN A 196 -22.25 -4.28 12.64
CA ASN A 196 -22.53 -5.57 12.02
C ASN A 196 -23.76 -6.28 12.64
N GLY A 197 -24.12 -5.98 13.89
CA GLY A 197 -25.30 -6.57 14.54
C GLY A 197 -25.12 -6.86 16.04
N ASP A 198 -23.89 -6.86 16.55
CA ASP A 198 -23.62 -7.05 17.97
C ASP A 198 -23.58 -5.70 18.72
N TYR A 199 -24.77 -5.26 19.15
CA TYR A 199 -25.01 -3.97 19.81
C TYR A 199 -24.77 -4.01 21.33
N ASN A 200 -24.11 -5.04 21.87
CA ASN A 200 -23.84 -5.14 23.31
C ASN A 200 -23.17 -3.86 23.87
N PRO A 201 -23.76 -3.18 24.87
CA PRO A 201 -23.21 -1.95 25.44
C PRO A 201 -21.80 -2.08 26.01
N LEU A 202 -21.35 -3.30 26.32
CA LEU A 202 -19.98 -3.62 26.74
C LEU A 202 -18.89 -3.08 25.79
N HIS A 203 -19.25 -2.85 24.52
CA HIS A 203 -18.35 -2.39 23.46
C HIS A 203 -18.49 -0.90 23.13
N ALA A 204 -19.40 -0.17 23.79
CA ALA A 204 -19.68 1.23 23.49
C ALA A 204 -19.50 2.17 24.67
N THR A 205 -19.66 1.68 25.90
CA THR A 205 -19.63 2.50 27.11
C THR A 205 -18.92 1.76 28.25
N PRO A 206 -18.21 2.43 29.16
CA PRO A 206 -17.30 1.76 30.10
C PRO A 206 -18.00 1.02 31.25
N GLU A 207 -19.24 1.37 31.60
CA GLU A 207 -19.92 0.93 32.82
C GLU A 207 -20.13 -0.59 32.88
N PRO A 208 -20.56 -1.29 31.81
CA PRO A 208 -20.70 -2.75 31.84
C PRO A 208 -19.36 -3.46 32.06
N GLY A 209 -18.30 -3.02 31.37
CA GLY A 209 -16.97 -3.64 31.49
C GLY A 209 -16.32 -3.38 32.84
N GLN A 210 -16.55 -2.21 33.45
CA GLN A 210 -16.17 -1.95 34.83
C GLN A 210 -16.88 -2.89 35.81
N LYS A 211 -18.20 -3.08 35.66
CA LYS A 211 -18.98 -4.02 36.49
C LYS A 211 -18.50 -5.47 36.36
N MET A 212 -18.03 -5.86 35.19
CA MET A 212 -17.49 -7.20 34.92
C MET A 212 -16.01 -7.36 35.32
N GLY A 213 -15.34 -6.30 35.76
CA GLY A 213 -13.93 -6.33 36.16
C GLY A 213 -12.92 -6.26 35.01
N PHE A 214 -13.35 -5.84 33.81
CA PHE A 214 -12.48 -5.64 32.65
C PHE A 214 -11.83 -4.27 32.60
N GLY A 215 -12.24 -3.33 33.47
CA GLY A 215 -11.62 -2.02 33.61
C GLY A 215 -12.13 -0.93 32.64
N GLY A 216 -13.07 -1.25 31.75
CA GLY A 216 -13.66 -0.28 30.81
C GLY A 216 -14.26 -0.96 29.59
N VAL A 217 -14.35 -0.22 28.48
CA VAL A 217 -14.79 -0.75 27.18
C VAL A 217 -13.80 -1.82 26.72
N ILE A 218 -14.32 -2.94 26.23
CA ILE A 218 -13.53 -3.98 25.56
C ILE A 218 -13.98 -4.12 24.11
N ILE A 219 -13.10 -4.58 23.23
CA ILE A 219 -13.46 -4.95 21.86
C ILE A 219 -14.18 -6.30 21.87
N HIS A 220 -15.10 -6.50 20.92
CA HIS A 220 -15.75 -7.80 20.68
C HIS A 220 -14.71 -8.90 20.51
N GLY A 221 -14.85 -10.01 21.24
CA GLY A 221 -14.01 -11.19 20.99
C GLY A 221 -14.10 -11.62 19.51
N LEU A 222 -15.30 -11.54 18.94
CA LEU A 222 -15.54 -11.84 17.53
C LEU A 222 -14.80 -10.93 16.55
N PHE A 223 -14.51 -9.68 16.89
CA PHE A 223 -13.63 -8.85 16.08
C PHE A 223 -12.25 -9.49 16.01
N SER A 224 -11.63 -9.81 17.16
CA SER A 224 -10.31 -10.44 17.22
C SER A 224 -10.29 -11.78 16.47
N TRP A 225 -11.37 -12.56 16.58
CA TRP A 225 -11.51 -13.86 15.92
C TRP A 225 -11.61 -13.71 14.39
N ASN A 226 -12.45 -12.80 13.91
CA ASN A 226 -12.64 -12.56 12.48
C ASN A 226 -11.42 -11.88 11.84
N SER A 227 -10.75 -11.00 12.57
CA SER A 227 -9.57 -10.29 12.12
C SER A 227 -8.34 -11.24 12.05
N ALA A 228 -8.25 -12.22 12.94
CA ALA A 228 -7.29 -13.32 12.80
C ALA A 228 -7.61 -14.24 11.60
N ALA A 229 -8.89 -14.52 11.30
CA ALA A 229 -9.29 -15.27 10.12
C ALA A 229 -8.96 -14.53 8.81
N HIS A 230 -9.17 -13.22 8.78
CA HIS A 230 -8.71 -12.34 7.72
C HIS A 230 -7.19 -12.44 7.53
N GLY A 231 -6.42 -12.31 8.61
CA GLY A 231 -4.98 -12.47 8.56
C GLY A 231 -4.53 -13.80 7.95
N ILE A 232 -5.07 -14.93 8.39
CA ILE A 232 -4.68 -16.24 7.83
C ILE A 232 -5.03 -16.35 6.35
N LEU A 233 -6.24 -15.92 5.95
CA LEU A 233 -6.66 -16.00 4.56
C LEU A 233 -5.82 -15.07 3.66
N ARG A 234 -5.47 -13.88 4.16
CA ARG A 234 -4.61 -12.92 3.46
C ARG A 234 -3.19 -13.45 3.31
N GLU A 235 -2.55 -13.86 4.41
CA GLU A 235 -1.13 -14.25 4.41
C GLU A 235 -0.88 -15.61 3.71
N LEU A 236 -1.76 -16.60 3.90
CA LEU A 236 -1.54 -17.96 3.41
C LEU A 236 -2.57 -18.43 2.38
N GLY A 237 -3.75 -17.83 2.36
CA GLY A 237 -4.88 -18.23 1.50
C GLY A 237 -5.00 -17.46 0.19
N GLY A 238 -4.10 -16.50 -0.07
CA GLY A 238 -4.13 -15.66 -1.26
C GLY A 238 -5.33 -14.70 -1.31
N SER A 239 -5.92 -14.39 -0.15
CA SER A 239 -7.16 -13.61 -0.01
C SER A 239 -8.40 -14.24 -0.67
N ASP A 240 -8.31 -15.44 -1.26
CA ASP A 240 -9.46 -16.10 -1.90
C ASP A 240 -10.41 -16.72 -0.85
N PRO A 241 -11.69 -16.25 -0.75
CA PRO A 241 -12.64 -16.76 0.24
C PRO A 241 -12.92 -18.26 0.12
N GLN A 242 -12.68 -18.87 -1.03
CA GLN A 242 -12.88 -20.30 -1.22
C GLN A 242 -11.85 -21.15 -0.46
N ASN A 243 -10.72 -20.57 -0.05
CA ASN A 243 -9.63 -21.32 0.56
C ASN A 243 -9.83 -21.54 2.07
N LEU A 244 -10.59 -20.71 2.77
CA LEU A 244 -10.87 -20.90 4.20
C LEU A 244 -12.03 -21.90 4.40
N LYS A 245 -11.71 -23.12 4.86
CA LYS A 245 -12.71 -24.20 5.05
C LYS A 245 -13.10 -24.42 6.50
N GLU A 246 -12.15 -24.28 7.42
CA GLU A 246 -12.39 -24.34 8.85
C GLU A 246 -11.58 -23.28 9.55
N PHE A 247 -12.15 -22.63 10.56
CA PHE A 247 -11.41 -21.74 11.45
C PHE A 247 -11.91 -21.90 12.88
N GLN A 248 -10.99 -22.03 13.82
CA GLN A 248 -11.25 -22.25 15.24
C GLN A 248 -10.26 -21.48 16.10
N ALA A 249 -10.76 -20.91 17.19
CA ALA A 249 -9.94 -20.36 18.27
C ALA A 249 -10.71 -20.29 19.59
N ARG A 250 -9.96 -20.29 20.68
CA ARG A 250 -10.44 -20.07 22.05
C ARG A 250 -10.16 -18.65 22.50
N PHE A 251 -11.14 -17.97 23.06
CA PHE A 251 -10.99 -16.65 23.64
C PHE A 251 -10.26 -16.76 24.98
N ALA A 252 -9.09 -16.12 25.07
CA ALA A 252 -8.18 -16.25 26.20
C ALA A 252 -8.17 -15.02 27.10
N SER A 253 -8.35 -13.82 26.54
CA SER A 253 -8.34 -12.56 27.29
C SER A 253 -9.11 -11.46 26.54
N PRO A 254 -9.69 -10.48 27.26
CA PRO A 254 -10.31 -9.32 26.64
C PRO A 254 -9.27 -8.44 25.95
N VAL A 255 -9.72 -7.73 24.93
CA VAL A 255 -8.92 -6.76 24.17
C VAL A 255 -9.44 -5.36 24.48
N LEU A 256 -8.54 -4.43 24.76
CA LEU A 256 -8.92 -3.03 24.98
C LEU A 256 -8.89 -2.26 23.65
N PRO A 257 -9.79 -1.28 23.44
CA PRO A 257 -9.69 -0.37 22.31
C PRO A 257 -8.32 0.32 22.28
N GLY A 258 -7.67 0.32 21.12
CA GLY A 258 -6.29 0.81 20.97
C GLY A 258 -5.21 -0.27 21.07
N ASP A 259 -5.55 -1.50 21.47
CA ASP A 259 -4.61 -2.62 21.43
C ASP A 259 -4.16 -2.92 20.00
N LYS A 260 -2.88 -3.23 19.85
CA LYS A 260 -2.35 -3.88 18.66
C LYS A 260 -2.47 -5.39 18.80
N LEU A 261 -3.18 -6.03 17.89
CA LEU A 261 -3.30 -7.48 17.83
C LEU A 261 -2.30 -8.05 16.83
N THR A 262 -1.47 -8.99 17.28
CA THR A 262 -0.50 -9.72 16.46
C THR A 262 -0.92 -11.18 16.41
N THR A 263 -1.23 -11.69 15.21
CA THR A 263 -1.55 -13.08 14.94
C THR A 263 -0.33 -13.74 14.31
N GLU A 264 0.32 -14.62 15.06
CA GLU A 264 1.41 -15.46 14.57
C GLU A 264 0.83 -16.74 13.97
N ILE A 265 1.33 -17.17 12.81
CA ILE A 265 0.70 -18.20 11.97
C ILE A 265 1.75 -19.24 11.56
N TRP A 266 1.43 -20.53 11.73
CA TRP A 266 2.29 -21.65 11.41
C TRP A 266 1.59 -22.65 10.50
N ARG A 267 2.23 -23.02 9.40
CA ARG A 267 1.93 -24.21 8.60
C ARG A 267 2.38 -25.45 9.36
N THR A 268 1.51 -26.43 9.56
CA THR A 268 1.92 -27.68 10.22
C THR A 268 2.58 -28.66 9.26
N GLY A 269 2.36 -28.50 7.95
CA GLY A 269 2.70 -29.49 6.94
C GLY A 269 1.74 -30.69 6.89
N ASN A 270 0.76 -30.77 7.80
CA ASN A 270 -0.27 -31.80 7.78
C ASN A 270 -1.33 -31.42 6.74
N VAL A 271 -1.34 -32.14 5.62
CA VAL A 271 -2.33 -31.96 4.55
C VAL A 271 -3.21 -33.19 4.47
N GLN A 272 -4.51 -33.01 4.60
CA GLN A 272 -5.51 -34.07 4.44
C GLN A 272 -6.62 -33.57 3.51
N ASP A 273 -6.99 -34.37 2.51
CA ASP A 273 -8.03 -34.04 1.52
C ASP A 273 -7.81 -32.68 0.82
N GLY A 274 -6.55 -32.32 0.58
CA GLY A 274 -6.16 -31.05 -0.04
C GLY A 274 -6.26 -29.82 0.86
N LEU A 275 -6.55 -30.02 2.15
CA LEU A 275 -6.58 -28.97 3.17
C LEU A 275 -5.35 -29.07 4.06
N GLU A 276 -4.59 -27.99 4.13
CA GLU A 276 -3.46 -27.84 5.04
C GLU A 276 -3.95 -27.35 6.40
N GLU A 277 -3.46 -27.99 7.46
CA GLU A 277 -3.68 -27.52 8.82
C GLU A 277 -2.70 -26.40 9.18
N ILE A 278 -3.28 -25.27 9.60
CA ILE A 278 -2.60 -24.08 10.08
C ILE A 278 -2.86 -23.92 11.58
N ARG A 279 -1.82 -23.56 12.35
CA ARG A 279 -1.91 -23.15 13.76
C ARG A 279 -1.71 -21.66 13.87
N PHE A 280 -2.35 -21.03 14.84
CA PHE A 280 -2.11 -19.63 15.13
C PHE A 280 -2.34 -19.28 16.60
N VAL A 281 -1.74 -18.17 17.01
CA VAL A 281 -1.95 -17.53 18.31
C VAL A 281 -2.06 -16.03 18.07
N THR A 282 -3.03 -15.38 18.70
CA THR A 282 -3.15 -13.92 18.65
C THR A 282 -2.87 -13.35 20.02
N SER A 283 -1.95 -12.38 20.09
CA SER A 283 -1.57 -11.67 21.31
C SER A 283 -1.72 -10.17 21.12
N ASN A 284 -1.91 -9.42 22.21
CA ASN A 284 -1.85 -7.96 22.15
C ASN A 284 -0.43 -7.42 22.45
N ASN A 285 -0.21 -6.13 22.19
CA ASN A 285 1.03 -5.41 22.53
C ASN A 285 1.36 -5.34 24.03
N ARG A 286 0.46 -5.80 24.92
CA ARG A 286 0.73 -5.96 26.36
C ARG A 286 1.24 -7.37 26.72
N GLY A 287 1.54 -8.20 25.72
CA GLY A 287 2.04 -9.56 25.92
C GLY A 287 0.98 -10.55 26.42
N LYS A 288 -0.32 -10.23 26.30
CA LYS A 288 -1.41 -11.15 26.64
C LYS A 288 -1.87 -11.90 25.40
N VAL A 289 -1.97 -13.22 25.49
CA VAL A 289 -2.65 -14.04 24.49
C VAL A 289 -4.14 -13.76 24.57
N VAL A 290 -4.74 -13.33 23.45
CA VAL A 290 -6.16 -12.99 23.34
C VAL A 290 -6.93 -14.09 22.62
N LEU A 291 -6.30 -14.76 21.65
CA LEU A 291 -6.79 -16.00 21.04
C LEU A 291 -5.75 -17.10 21.17
N SER A 292 -6.18 -18.21 21.77
CA SER A 292 -5.37 -19.41 21.97
C SER A 292 -5.98 -20.59 21.23
N ASN A 293 -5.23 -21.69 21.15
CA ASN A 293 -5.72 -22.93 20.53
C ASN A 293 -6.19 -22.72 19.06
N GLY A 294 -5.54 -21.80 18.34
CA GLY A 294 -5.93 -21.41 16.99
C GLY A 294 -5.63 -22.51 15.99
N ARG A 295 -6.64 -22.89 15.21
CA ARG A 295 -6.54 -23.86 14.13
C ARG A 295 -7.35 -23.39 12.93
N CYS A 296 -6.78 -23.52 11.73
CA CYS A 296 -7.48 -23.31 10.48
C CYS A 296 -7.20 -24.48 9.53
N LEU A 297 -8.21 -24.90 8.76
CA LEU A 297 -8.02 -25.76 7.59
C LEU A 297 -8.16 -24.90 6.34
N LEU A 298 -7.06 -24.82 5.60
CA LEU A 298 -6.91 -23.94 4.46
C LEU A 298 -6.63 -24.77 3.21
N LYS A 299 -7.36 -24.51 2.13
CA LYS A 299 -7.03 -25.11 0.83
C LYS A 299 -5.71 -24.48 0.33
N ALA A 300 -4.72 -25.31 0.03
CA ALA A 300 -3.46 -24.81 -0.52
C ALA A 300 -3.73 -24.12 -1.87
N PRO A 301 -3.24 -22.88 -2.09
CA PRO A 301 -3.36 -22.24 -3.39
C PRO A 301 -2.67 -23.11 -4.44
N THR A 302 -3.35 -23.39 -5.56
CA THR A 302 -2.76 -24.11 -6.70
C THR A 302 -1.48 -23.39 -7.12
N ARG A 303 -0.34 -24.09 -6.98
CA ARG A 303 1.00 -23.56 -7.27
C ARG A 303 1.05 -22.81 -8.60
N GLY A 304 1.09 -21.48 -8.50
CA GLY A 304 1.48 -20.55 -9.57
C GLY A 304 2.48 -19.49 -9.08
N ILE A 305 3.08 -19.68 -7.89
CA ILE A 305 4.11 -18.80 -7.35
C ILE A 305 5.26 -19.70 -6.90
N GLN A 306 6.37 -19.68 -7.65
CA GLN A 306 7.62 -20.27 -7.19
C GLN A 306 8.13 -19.47 -5.99
N PRO A 307 8.54 -20.11 -4.89
CA PRO A 307 9.27 -19.44 -3.83
C PRO A 307 10.64 -19.00 -4.37
N LEU A 308 11.01 -17.74 -4.11
CA LEU A 308 12.33 -17.19 -4.41
C LEU A 308 13.42 -18.05 -3.74
N PRO A 309 14.52 -18.40 -4.44
CA PRO A 309 15.56 -19.24 -3.88
C PRO A 309 16.35 -18.51 -2.78
N THR A 310 16.51 -19.17 -1.64
CA THR A 310 17.38 -18.76 -0.54
C THR A 310 18.84 -18.81 -1.00
N ILE A 311 19.49 -17.66 -1.16
CA ILE A 311 20.94 -17.58 -1.41
C ILE A 311 21.67 -17.70 -0.08
N SER A 312 22.31 -18.85 0.15
CA SER A 312 23.31 -19.00 1.22
C SER A 312 24.61 -18.31 0.81
N VAL A 313 24.99 -17.24 1.52
CA VAL A 313 26.27 -16.55 1.30
C VAL A 313 27.40 -17.39 1.90
N ARG A 314 28.28 -17.93 1.05
CA ARG A 314 29.62 -18.41 1.45
C ARG A 314 30.62 -17.27 1.28
N SER A 315 31.34 -16.95 2.36
CA SER A 315 32.43 -15.97 2.36
C SER A 315 33.62 -16.45 1.51
N ARG A 316 34.21 -15.54 0.74
CA ARG A 316 35.58 -15.69 0.20
C ARG A 316 36.42 -14.50 0.65
N ASN A 317 37.49 -14.80 1.36
CA ASN A 317 38.60 -13.89 1.64
C ASN A 317 39.38 -13.62 0.35
N THR A 318 39.69 -12.36 0.07
CA THR A 318 40.82 -12.00 -0.79
C THR A 318 41.54 -10.78 -0.23
N THR A 319 42.80 -11.00 0.15
CA THR A 319 43.83 -10.02 0.47
C THR A 319 44.49 -9.50 -0.82
N ALA A 320 44.62 -8.19 -0.99
CA ALA A 320 45.63 -7.58 -1.87
C ALA A 320 45.86 -6.10 -1.49
N GLY A 321 47.14 -5.75 -1.28
CA GLY A 321 47.61 -4.46 -0.77
C GLY A 321 47.67 -3.30 -1.78
N PRO A 322 48.15 -2.12 -1.35
CA PRO A 322 47.91 -0.85 -2.04
C PRO A 322 48.98 -0.53 -3.10
N LYS A 323 48.58 0.10 -4.21
CA LYS A 323 49.50 0.79 -5.12
C LYS A 323 49.12 2.27 -5.28
N LYS A 324 50.17 3.10 -5.23
CA LYS A 324 50.22 4.56 -5.28
C LYS A 324 49.73 5.13 -6.62
N TYR A 325 49.12 6.31 -6.57
CA TYR A 325 48.76 7.15 -7.72
C TYR A 325 49.81 8.25 -7.96
N THR A 326 50.08 8.55 -9.24
CA THR A 326 50.74 9.77 -9.71
C THR A 326 49.76 10.56 -10.59
N HIS A 327 49.76 11.88 -10.42
CA HIS A 327 48.89 12.85 -11.10
C HIS A 327 49.27 13.10 -12.57
N GLN A 328 48.26 13.22 -13.46
CA GLN A 328 48.26 14.24 -14.50
C GLN A 328 46.83 14.53 -15.02
N LYS A 329 46.64 15.80 -15.41
CA LYS A 329 45.40 16.50 -15.78
C LYS A 329 44.84 16.06 -17.14
N ASP A 330 43.51 16.08 -17.26
CA ASP A 330 42.76 16.70 -18.37
C ASP A 330 41.24 16.71 -18.04
N ASP A 331 40.55 17.80 -18.42
CA ASP A 331 39.16 18.15 -18.11
C ASP A 331 38.12 17.16 -18.69
N VAL A 332 37.94 16.01 -18.04
CA VAL A 332 36.84 15.07 -18.27
C VAL A 332 36.39 14.52 -16.91
N LEU A 333 35.10 14.64 -16.58
CA LEU A 333 34.48 13.92 -15.46
C LEU A 333 34.92 12.44 -15.47
N PRO A 334 35.50 11.90 -14.38
CA PRO A 334 36.06 10.56 -14.41
C PRO A 334 34.97 9.51 -14.73
N PRO A 335 35.27 8.47 -15.53
CA PRO A 335 34.30 7.48 -15.99
C PRO A 335 33.89 6.45 -14.91
N SER A 336 33.90 6.82 -13.63
CA SER A 336 33.61 5.91 -12.51
C SER A 336 32.13 5.50 -12.41
N ILE A 337 31.21 6.14 -13.16
CA ILE A 337 29.81 5.65 -13.30
C ILE A 337 29.67 4.62 -14.43
N ARG A 338 30.66 4.47 -15.33
CA ARG A 338 30.58 3.51 -16.46
C ARG A 338 30.94 2.06 -16.11
N ASN A 339 31.59 1.80 -14.96
CA ASN A 339 32.19 0.49 -14.70
C ASN A 339 31.45 -0.42 -13.71
N ALA A 340 30.34 0.01 -13.09
CA ALA A 340 29.51 -0.89 -12.28
C ALA A 340 28.69 -1.89 -13.14
N ALA A 341 28.50 -1.62 -14.44
CA ALA A 341 27.80 -2.50 -15.37
C ALA A 341 28.66 -3.63 -15.98
N LYS A 342 29.95 -3.76 -15.61
CA LYS A 342 30.90 -4.70 -16.25
C LYS A 342 31.29 -5.92 -15.42
N ARG A 343 30.49 -6.31 -14.42
CA ARG A 343 30.70 -7.58 -13.70
C ARG A 343 29.40 -8.38 -13.57
N SER A 344 28.83 -8.74 -14.73
CA SER A 344 28.00 -9.94 -14.83
C SER A 344 28.93 -11.16 -14.94
N PRO A 345 28.78 -12.21 -14.11
CA PRO A 345 29.49 -13.49 -14.31
C PRO A 345 28.95 -14.28 -15.50
N PHE A 346 27.93 -13.78 -16.21
CA PHE A 346 27.32 -14.38 -17.38
C PHE A 346 27.49 -13.44 -18.57
N SER A 347 28.61 -13.52 -19.27
CA SER A 347 28.69 -13.08 -20.66
C SER A 347 29.35 -14.18 -21.49
N LYS A 348 28.53 -15.04 -22.11
CA LYS A 348 28.91 -15.49 -23.45
C LYS A 348 28.90 -14.23 -24.31
N SER A 349 30.06 -13.79 -24.78
CA SER A 349 30.12 -12.75 -25.79
C SER A 349 29.51 -13.32 -27.06
N TYR A 350 28.33 -12.85 -27.45
CA TYR A 350 27.83 -13.09 -28.79
C TYR A 350 28.75 -12.38 -29.78
N ASP A 351 29.18 -13.08 -30.84
CA ASP A 351 29.94 -12.44 -31.91
C ASP A 351 28.98 -11.56 -32.72
N THR A 352 29.36 -10.31 -32.96
CA THR A 352 28.54 -9.38 -33.75
C THR A 352 28.31 -9.85 -35.19
N ALA A 353 29.14 -10.79 -35.67
CA ALA A 353 28.98 -11.45 -36.96
C ALA A 353 27.74 -12.36 -37.05
N ASP A 354 27.17 -12.78 -35.91
CA ASP A 354 25.99 -13.65 -35.86
C ASP A 354 24.66 -12.88 -35.93
N PHE A 355 24.68 -11.54 -35.90
CA PHE A 355 23.46 -10.74 -35.96
C PHE A 355 22.98 -10.53 -37.40
N ALA A 356 21.66 -10.66 -37.61
CA ALA A 356 21.05 -10.33 -38.90
C ALA A 356 21.35 -8.87 -39.29
N PRO A 357 21.70 -8.60 -40.57
CA PRO A 357 22.03 -7.25 -41.02
C PRO A 357 20.82 -6.32 -40.88
N PRO A 358 21.04 -5.03 -40.56
CA PRO A 358 19.95 -4.06 -40.49
C PRO A 358 19.36 -3.80 -41.89
N ILE A 359 18.09 -3.40 -41.92
CA ILE A 359 17.41 -2.96 -43.14
C ILE A 359 17.37 -1.44 -43.22
N GLN A 360 17.58 -0.88 -44.42
CA GLN A 360 17.38 0.54 -44.69
C GLN A 360 15.89 0.82 -44.95
N ILE A 361 15.31 1.76 -44.20
CA ILE A 361 13.92 2.18 -44.33
C ILE A 361 13.85 3.69 -44.59
N LYS A 362 13.04 4.09 -45.58
CA LYS A 362 12.75 5.51 -45.86
C LYS A 362 11.86 6.11 -44.76
N VAL A 363 12.44 6.88 -43.84
CA VAL A 363 11.72 7.49 -42.70
C VAL A 363 11.20 8.90 -42.99
N SER A 364 11.65 9.56 -44.06
CA SER A 364 11.09 10.84 -44.51
C SER A 364 11.23 11.02 -46.04
N ALA A 365 10.76 12.14 -46.59
CA ALA A 365 10.83 12.40 -48.04
C ALA A 365 12.26 12.29 -48.61
N ARG A 366 13.29 12.57 -47.80
CA ARG A 366 14.70 12.62 -48.20
C ARG A 366 15.65 11.81 -47.32
N GLU A 367 15.15 11.07 -46.32
CA GLU A 367 16.00 10.41 -45.31
C GLU A 367 15.70 8.91 -45.23
N TYR A 368 16.78 8.13 -45.12
CA TYR A 368 16.77 6.69 -44.85
C TYR A 368 17.56 6.44 -43.58
N ASP A 369 17.07 5.52 -42.76
CA ASP A 369 17.75 5.07 -41.54
C ASP A 369 17.81 3.55 -41.49
N GLN A 370 18.76 3.03 -40.69
CA GLN A 370 18.96 1.60 -40.50
C GLN A 370 18.25 1.10 -39.25
N PHE A 371 17.53 -0.01 -39.37
CA PHE A 371 16.80 -0.64 -38.27
C PHE A 371 17.12 -2.13 -38.16
N GLY A 372 17.14 -2.65 -36.94
CA GLY A 372 17.16 -4.09 -36.71
C GLY A 372 15.87 -4.74 -37.22
N GLN A 373 15.99 -5.78 -38.04
CA GLN A 373 14.83 -6.43 -38.65
C GLN A 373 13.92 -7.09 -37.62
N PHE A 374 14.51 -7.79 -36.64
CA PHE A 374 13.78 -8.35 -35.51
C PHE A 374 13.04 -7.26 -34.72
N TRP A 375 13.70 -6.13 -34.43
CA TRP A 375 13.08 -5.01 -33.72
C TRP A 375 11.86 -4.45 -34.46
N LEU A 376 11.95 -4.29 -35.78
CA LEU A 376 10.80 -3.85 -36.59
C LEU A 376 9.66 -4.87 -36.52
N ARG A 377 9.92 -6.16 -36.74
CA ARG A 377 8.85 -7.19 -36.67
C ARG A 377 8.18 -7.23 -35.30
N ASP A 378 9.00 -7.16 -34.26
CA ASP A 378 8.60 -7.20 -32.86
C ASP A 378 7.75 -5.97 -32.46
N ASN A 379 8.07 -4.80 -33.01
CA ASN A 379 7.37 -3.54 -32.70
C ASN A 379 6.37 -3.12 -33.79
N CYS A 380 5.90 -4.07 -34.62
CA CYS A 380 4.87 -3.83 -35.62
C CYS A 380 3.64 -3.12 -35.00
N GLN A 381 3.11 -2.08 -35.66
CA GLN A 381 2.02 -1.26 -35.14
C GLN A 381 0.63 -1.67 -35.69
N CYS A 382 0.51 -2.84 -36.34
CA CYS A 382 -0.78 -3.34 -36.81
C CYS A 382 -1.65 -3.84 -35.63
N SER A 383 -2.96 -3.96 -35.85
CA SER A 383 -3.92 -4.38 -34.81
C SER A 383 -3.75 -5.81 -34.32
N GLU A 384 -3.01 -6.66 -35.04
CA GLU A 384 -2.65 -8.01 -34.60
C GLU A 384 -1.47 -8.01 -33.61
N CYS A 385 -0.58 -7.03 -33.73
CA CYS A 385 0.64 -6.93 -32.92
C CYS A 385 0.49 -5.98 -31.73
N VAL A 386 -0.40 -4.99 -31.84
CA VAL A 386 -0.73 -4.03 -30.78
C VAL A 386 -2.25 -3.90 -30.68
N HIS A 387 -2.79 -4.14 -29.49
CA HIS A 387 -4.22 -4.05 -29.26
C HIS A 387 -4.70 -2.60 -29.47
N PRO A 388 -5.76 -2.36 -30.27
CA PRO A 388 -6.17 -1.02 -30.67
C PRO A 388 -6.57 -0.11 -29.50
N ASP A 389 -7.20 -0.67 -28.46
CA ASP A 389 -7.66 0.13 -27.31
C ASP A 389 -6.60 0.28 -26.20
N THR A 390 -6.03 -0.84 -25.73
CA THR A 390 -5.05 -0.81 -24.63
C THR A 390 -3.69 -0.26 -25.05
N ARG A 391 -3.40 -0.26 -26.37
CA ARG A 391 -2.08 0.07 -26.95
C ARG A 391 -0.95 -0.82 -26.41
N GLN A 392 -1.30 -1.96 -25.82
CA GLN A 392 -0.35 -2.95 -25.35
C GLN A 392 -0.01 -3.92 -26.47
N ARG A 393 1.21 -4.46 -26.41
CA ARG A 393 1.69 -5.50 -27.30
C ARG A 393 0.86 -6.78 -27.15
N THR A 394 0.40 -7.31 -28.27
CA THR A 394 -0.26 -8.62 -28.39
C THR A 394 0.68 -9.64 -29.04
N ALA A 395 1.65 -9.18 -29.84
CA ALA A 395 2.66 -10.05 -30.42
C ALA A 395 3.51 -10.75 -29.33
N ASP A 396 3.59 -12.06 -29.42
CA ASP A 396 4.51 -12.87 -28.61
C ASP A 396 5.91 -12.78 -29.23
N THR A 397 6.76 -11.93 -28.65
CA THR A 397 8.13 -11.68 -29.10
C THR A 397 8.91 -12.97 -29.33
N PHE A 398 8.71 -13.98 -28.49
CA PHE A 398 9.51 -15.21 -28.53
C PHE A 398 8.97 -16.27 -29.50
N LYS A 399 7.83 -16.01 -30.16
CA LYS A 399 7.37 -16.79 -31.33
C LYS A 399 7.90 -16.26 -32.65
N ILE A 400 8.50 -15.07 -32.66
CA ILE A 400 9.12 -14.51 -33.87
C ILE A 400 10.41 -15.30 -34.15
N PRO A 401 10.59 -15.87 -35.36
CA PRO A 401 11.81 -16.58 -35.71
C PRO A 401 13.07 -15.71 -35.53
N GLU A 402 14.17 -16.31 -35.07
CA GLU A 402 15.44 -15.58 -34.86
C GLU A 402 16.02 -15.03 -36.17
N ASP A 403 15.79 -15.72 -37.29
CA ASP A 403 16.22 -15.38 -38.65
C ASP A 403 15.22 -14.49 -39.41
N ILE A 404 14.28 -13.87 -38.69
CA ILE A 404 13.26 -13.00 -39.28
C ILE A 404 13.89 -11.86 -40.10
N HIS A 405 13.41 -11.74 -41.33
CA HIS A 405 13.82 -10.70 -42.26
C HIS A 405 12.65 -10.21 -43.11
N ALA A 406 12.73 -8.96 -43.55
CA ALA A 406 11.76 -8.37 -44.45
C ALA A 406 11.95 -8.93 -45.87
N THR A 407 10.86 -9.38 -46.48
CA THR A 407 10.85 -9.90 -47.86
C THR A 407 10.49 -8.80 -48.87
N LYS A 408 9.61 -7.87 -48.50
CA LYS A 408 9.22 -6.70 -49.31
C LYS A 408 8.87 -5.51 -48.42
N VAL A 409 9.14 -4.30 -48.90
CA VAL A 409 8.77 -3.04 -48.24
C VAL A 409 8.00 -2.17 -49.23
N PHE A 410 6.84 -1.68 -48.80
CA PHE A 410 5.96 -0.81 -49.56
C PHE A 410 5.78 0.53 -48.84
N TYR A 411 5.76 1.60 -49.62
CA TYR A 411 5.62 2.96 -49.13
C TYR A 411 4.33 3.55 -49.70
N ASP A 412 3.38 3.91 -48.82
CA ASP A 412 2.15 4.61 -49.19
C ASP A 412 1.95 5.87 -48.34
N LYS A 413 2.12 7.04 -48.95
CA LYS A 413 2.00 8.35 -48.30
C LYS A 413 2.82 8.44 -47.01
N LYS A 414 2.16 8.28 -45.85
CA LYS A 414 2.73 8.37 -44.49
C LYS A 414 2.80 7.00 -43.81
N LYS A 415 2.55 5.90 -44.52
CA LYS A 415 2.57 4.52 -43.98
C LYS A 415 3.62 3.69 -44.69
N ILE A 416 4.24 2.81 -43.92
CA ILE A 416 5.25 1.87 -44.37
C ILE A 416 4.71 0.48 -44.06
N GLN A 417 4.56 -0.36 -45.08
CA GLN A 417 4.13 -1.75 -44.94
C GLN A 417 5.31 -2.67 -45.24
N ILE A 418 5.51 -3.68 -44.41
CA ILE A 418 6.60 -4.65 -44.51
C ILE A 418 6.00 -6.05 -44.51
N HIS A 419 6.41 -6.84 -45.51
CA HIS A 419 6.12 -8.26 -45.59
C HIS A 419 7.29 -9.01 -44.97
N TRP A 420 7.00 -9.98 -44.11
CA TRP A 420 7.99 -10.71 -43.32
C TRP A 420 8.11 -12.16 -43.76
N SER A 421 9.24 -12.79 -43.46
CA SER A 421 9.54 -14.20 -43.80
C SER A 421 8.66 -15.21 -43.06
N ASP A 422 8.08 -14.84 -41.92
CA ASP A 422 7.07 -15.62 -41.19
C ASP A 422 5.67 -15.53 -41.82
N GLY A 423 5.53 -14.83 -42.94
CA GLY A 423 4.26 -14.59 -43.63
C GLY A 423 3.46 -13.41 -43.07
N HIS A 424 3.90 -12.77 -42.00
CA HIS A 424 3.20 -11.61 -41.43
C HIS A 424 3.30 -10.39 -42.35
N VAL A 425 2.22 -9.60 -42.42
CA VAL A 425 2.20 -8.30 -43.12
C VAL A 425 1.88 -7.23 -42.09
N GLY A 426 2.89 -6.44 -41.77
CA GLY A 426 2.86 -5.43 -40.72
C GLY A 426 3.21 -4.05 -41.24
N GLY A 427 3.13 -3.03 -40.39
CA GLY A 427 3.50 -1.68 -40.82
C GLY A 427 3.55 -0.66 -39.70
N PHE A 428 3.91 0.56 -40.10
CA PHE A 428 4.15 1.69 -39.22
C PHE A 428 3.68 2.98 -39.88
N ASP A 429 3.31 3.96 -39.05
CA ASP A 429 3.32 5.34 -39.51
C ASP A 429 4.77 5.81 -39.67
N GLN A 430 5.06 6.48 -40.78
CA GLN A 430 6.38 6.99 -41.14
C GLN A 430 6.93 7.94 -40.07
N GLU A 431 6.06 8.77 -39.49
CA GLU A 431 6.40 9.67 -38.39
C GLU A 431 6.85 8.91 -37.13
N TRP A 432 6.15 7.81 -36.79
CA TRP A 432 6.50 6.98 -35.63
C TRP A 432 7.87 6.34 -35.81
N LEU A 433 8.17 5.80 -36.99
CA LEU A 433 9.49 5.24 -37.28
C LEU A 433 10.59 6.29 -37.26
N ASN A 434 10.31 7.51 -37.73
CA ASN A 434 11.28 8.61 -37.66
C ASN A 434 11.60 9.04 -36.22
N ILE A 435 10.63 8.96 -35.29
CA ILE A 435 10.84 9.20 -33.86
C ILE A 435 11.70 8.10 -33.23
N HIS A 436 11.41 6.84 -33.56
CA HIS A 436 12.08 5.66 -32.96
C HIS A 436 13.32 5.19 -33.73
N LYS A 437 13.89 6.02 -34.60
CA LYS A 437 15.09 5.67 -35.34
C LYS A 437 16.28 5.43 -34.39
N PRO A 438 17.15 4.43 -34.66
CA PRO A 438 18.31 4.17 -33.80
C PRO A 438 19.24 5.39 -33.78
N THR A 439 19.28 6.10 -32.65
CA THR A 439 20.21 7.21 -32.46
C THR A 439 21.01 7.02 -31.18
N TYR A 440 22.25 7.47 -31.22
CA TYR A 440 23.04 7.67 -30.00
C TYR A 440 22.56 8.97 -29.36
N ILE A 441 21.95 8.87 -28.17
CA ILE A 441 21.39 10.01 -27.46
C ILE A 441 22.51 11.02 -27.15
N ARG A 442 22.43 12.24 -27.70
CA ARG A 442 23.33 13.36 -27.39
C ARG A 442 22.62 14.36 -26.49
N PHE A 443 23.02 14.42 -25.23
CA PHE A 443 22.43 15.36 -24.27
C PHE A 443 23.01 16.77 -24.44
N HIS A 444 22.13 17.74 -24.65
CA HIS A 444 22.49 19.16 -24.66
C HIS A 444 22.09 19.78 -23.32
N ARG A 445 23.04 20.45 -22.65
CA ARG A 445 22.82 21.15 -21.39
C ARG A 445 22.05 22.44 -21.65
N THR A 446 20.77 22.50 -21.27
CA THR A 446 20.04 23.77 -21.17
C THR A 446 20.20 24.37 -19.78
N LYS A 447 20.68 25.61 -19.73
CA LYS A 447 20.60 26.48 -18.55
C LYS A 447 19.19 27.07 -18.49
N VAL A 448 18.49 26.86 -17.39
CA VAL A 448 17.37 27.70 -16.99
C VAL A 448 17.70 28.22 -15.59
N SER A 449 17.59 29.54 -15.45
CA SER A 449 17.56 30.24 -14.17
C SER A 449 16.24 31.00 -14.15
N PRO A 450 15.47 30.88 -13.07
CA PRO A 450 14.61 31.99 -12.68
C PRO A 450 14.88 32.40 -11.22
N GLN A 451 15.24 33.68 -11.05
CA GLN A 451 15.15 34.44 -9.80
C GLN A 451 13.78 35.12 -9.71
N ASP A 452 13.36 35.45 -8.48
CA ASP A 452 12.33 36.41 -8.08
C ASP A 452 10.93 36.31 -8.73
N ILE A 453 10.42 35.10 -8.96
CA ILE A 453 9.04 34.91 -9.39
C ILE A 453 8.24 34.19 -8.29
N ARG A 454 7.07 34.74 -7.94
CA ARG A 454 6.05 34.09 -7.11
C ARG A 454 4.97 33.51 -8.04
N PRO A 455 5.15 32.29 -8.58
CA PRO A 455 4.15 31.68 -9.46
C PRO A 455 2.84 31.47 -8.70
N ALA A 456 1.73 31.99 -9.24
CA ALA A 456 0.42 31.89 -8.63
C ALA A 456 -0.69 31.77 -9.69
N VAL A 457 -1.74 31.04 -9.35
CA VAL A 457 -2.99 30.91 -10.13
C VAL A 457 -4.20 31.05 -9.20
N SER A 458 -5.38 31.37 -9.72
CA SER A 458 -6.60 31.37 -8.90
C SER A 458 -7.25 29.98 -8.85
N TYR A 459 -7.90 29.66 -7.73
CA TYR A 459 -8.66 28.42 -7.55
C TYR A 459 -9.71 28.24 -8.64
N ASP A 460 -10.55 29.26 -8.87
CA ASP A 460 -11.61 29.21 -9.88
C ASP A 460 -11.06 28.91 -11.28
N TYR A 461 -9.90 29.48 -11.62
CA TYR A 461 -9.27 29.23 -12.92
C TYR A 461 -8.86 27.76 -13.08
N VAL A 462 -8.21 27.19 -12.05
CA VAL A 462 -7.82 25.77 -12.04
C VAL A 462 -9.03 24.85 -12.09
N MET A 463 -10.12 25.22 -11.41
CA MET A 463 -11.33 24.40 -11.31
C MET A 463 -12.20 24.49 -12.58
N SER A 464 -12.21 25.64 -13.26
CA SER A 464 -13.09 25.91 -14.41
C SER A 464 -12.81 25.06 -15.67
N GLY A 465 -11.58 24.58 -15.87
CA GLY A 465 -11.22 23.89 -17.12
C GLY A 465 -9.82 23.31 -17.15
N THR A 466 -9.48 22.64 -18.25
CA THR A 466 -8.19 21.96 -18.42
C THR A 466 -7.03 22.93 -18.63
N GLN A 467 -7.29 24.14 -19.17
CA GLN A 467 -6.24 25.14 -19.40
C GLN A 467 -5.65 25.65 -18.08
N GLY A 468 -6.49 26.04 -17.11
CA GLY A 468 -5.99 26.48 -15.80
C GLY A 468 -5.27 25.39 -15.02
N LEU A 469 -5.73 24.13 -15.15
CA LEU A 469 -5.02 22.98 -14.61
C LEU A 469 -3.65 22.79 -15.28
N TYR A 470 -3.57 22.87 -16.62
CA TYR A 470 -2.32 22.77 -17.36
C TYR A 470 -1.30 23.81 -16.90
N GLU A 471 -1.69 25.08 -16.90
CA GLU A 471 -0.79 26.18 -16.51
C GLU A 471 -0.32 26.03 -15.06
N TRP A 472 -1.21 25.62 -14.16
CA TRP A 472 -0.83 25.33 -12.78
C TRP A 472 0.22 24.22 -12.68
N LEU A 473 0.02 23.08 -13.34
CA LEU A 473 0.98 21.97 -13.35
C LEU A 473 2.30 22.34 -14.03
N GLU A 474 2.26 23.13 -15.09
CA GLU A 474 3.46 23.61 -15.78
C GLU A 474 4.27 24.57 -14.89
N MET A 475 3.61 25.46 -14.14
CA MET A 475 4.28 26.34 -13.17
C MET A 475 4.98 25.54 -12.08
N ILE A 476 4.32 24.53 -11.50
CA ILE A 476 4.94 23.63 -10.51
C ILE A 476 6.16 22.95 -11.13
N TYR A 477 6.05 22.46 -12.35
CA TYR A 477 7.14 21.76 -13.02
C TYR A 477 8.35 22.67 -13.31
N ILE A 478 8.12 23.88 -13.81
CA ILE A 478 9.18 24.84 -14.18
C ILE A 478 9.84 25.44 -12.93
N TYR A 479 9.05 25.92 -11.98
CA TYR A 479 9.54 26.67 -10.83
C TYR A 479 9.79 25.80 -9.59
N GLY A 480 9.28 24.57 -9.59
CA GLY A 480 9.30 23.68 -8.43
C GLY A 480 8.17 23.93 -7.44
N PHE A 481 7.40 25.01 -7.58
CA PHE A 481 6.26 25.32 -6.70
C PHE A 481 5.26 26.26 -7.38
N CYS A 482 4.05 26.37 -6.82
CA CYS A 482 3.04 27.33 -7.24
C CYS A 482 2.04 27.62 -6.10
N PHE A 483 1.58 28.86 -6.00
CA PHE A 483 0.49 29.24 -5.11
C PHE A 483 -0.86 29.11 -5.83
N VAL A 484 -1.89 28.72 -5.08
CA VAL A 484 -3.28 28.78 -5.52
C VAL A 484 -4.03 29.72 -4.59
N GLU A 485 -4.52 30.82 -5.14
CA GLU A 485 -5.20 31.89 -4.40
C GLU A 485 -6.72 31.74 -4.49
N GLY A 486 -7.43 32.10 -3.42
CA GLY A 486 -8.90 32.03 -3.39
C GLY A 486 -9.45 30.62 -3.20
N VAL A 487 -8.66 29.69 -2.65
CA VAL A 487 -9.19 28.36 -2.27
C VAL A 487 -10.18 28.56 -1.13
N PRO A 488 -11.42 28.02 -1.21
CA PRO A 488 -12.34 28.08 -0.07
C PRO A 488 -11.69 27.48 1.17
N ILE A 489 -11.87 28.14 2.33
CA ILE A 489 -11.19 27.81 3.59
C ILE A 489 -11.81 26.57 4.24
N ASN A 490 -11.74 25.44 3.54
CA ASN A 490 -12.17 24.13 4.01
C ASN A 490 -11.31 22.99 3.42
N PRO A 491 -11.18 21.86 4.14
CA PRO A 491 -10.50 20.66 3.67
C PRO A 491 -10.99 20.15 2.31
N GLU A 492 -12.31 20.14 2.09
CA GLU A 492 -12.97 19.49 0.95
C GLU A 492 -12.55 20.13 -0.39
N SER A 493 -12.46 21.45 -0.44
CA SER A 493 -12.04 22.19 -1.64
C SER A 493 -10.57 21.94 -1.96
N THR A 494 -9.75 21.80 -0.92
CA THR A 494 -8.31 21.49 -1.05
C THR A 494 -8.11 20.07 -1.56
N LYS A 495 -8.89 19.13 -1.04
CA LYS A 495 -8.90 17.74 -1.51
C LYS A 495 -9.30 17.67 -2.98
N THR A 496 -10.38 18.36 -3.35
CA THR A 496 -10.87 18.44 -4.74
C THR A 496 -9.81 19.07 -5.66
N LEU A 497 -9.12 20.12 -5.20
CA LEU A 497 -8.02 20.75 -5.94
C LEU A 497 -6.86 19.77 -6.22
N LEU A 498 -6.46 18.95 -5.23
CA LEU A 498 -5.46 17.89 -5.42
C LEU A 498 -5.95 16.81 -6.39
N GLU A 499 -7.21 16.39 -6.27
CA GLU A 499 -7.83 15.38 -7.13
C GLU A 499 -7.98 15.81 -8.60
N ARG A 500 -7.87 17.11 -8.91
CA ARG A 500 -7.74 17.61 -10.29
C ARG A 500 -6.44 17.15 -10.96
N ILE A 501 -5.38 16.94 -10.18
CA ILE A 501 -4.10 16.43 -10.66
C ILE A 501 -4.21 14.92 -10.86
N ALA A 502 -4.44 14.20 -9.76
CA ALA A 502 -4.52 12.74 -9.68
C ALA A 502 -5.08 12.33 -8.31
N PHE A 503 -5.20 11.03 -8.06
CA PHE A 503 -5.56 10.54 -6.73
C PHE A 503 -4.50 10.95 -5.68
N ILE A 504 -4.96 11.19 -4.46
CA ILE A 504 -4.09 11.55 -3.34
C ILE A 504 -3.38 10.31 -2.83
N ARG A 505 -2.04 10.35 -2.76
CA ARG A 505 -1.22 9.25 -2.26
C ARG A 505 -1.52 9.01 -0.79
N HIS A 506 -2.00 7.80 -0.47
CA HIS A 506 -2.15 7.37 0.91
C HIS A 506 -0.78 7.01 1.49
N THR A 507 -0.49 7.53 2.69
CA THR A 507 0.74 7.26 3.44
C THR A 507 0.38 6.73 4.83
N HIS A 508 1.39 6.40 5.64
CA HIS A 508 1.16 6.02 7.04
C HIS A 508 0.67 7.18 7.93
N TYR A 509 0.76 8.44 7.45
CA TYR A 509 0.10 9.60 8.06
C TYR A 509 -1.37 9.74 7.61
N GLY A 510 -1.88 8.80 6.80
CA GLY A 510 -3.18 8.88 6.14
C GLY A 510 -3.10 9.34 4.68
N GLY A 511 -4.27 9.62 4.10
CA GLY A 511 -4.41 10.16 2.74
C GLY A 511 -4.35 11.70 2.74
N PHE A 512 -5.51 12.33 2.58
CA PHE A 512 -5.64 13.76 2.80
C PHE A 512 -5.60 14.05 4.31
N TRP A 513 -4.70 14.94 4.73
CA TRP A 513 -4.52 15.29 6.13
C TRP A 513 -5.09 16.68 6.42
N ASP A 514 -5.66 16.83 7.62
CA ASP A 514 -6.14 18.08 8.20
C ASP A 514 -5.76 18.03 9.68
N PHE A 515 -4.80 18.87 10.07
CA PHE A 515 -4.17 18.76 11.38
C PHE A 515 -3.93 20.13 12.02
N THR A 516 -3.76 20.06 13.33
CA THR A 516 -3.17 21.12 14.17
C THR A 516 -1.86 20.57 14.74
N ALA A 517 -0.93 21.41 15.18
CA ALA A 517 0.26 20.94 15.91
C ALA A 517 -0.13 20.42 17.31
N ASP A 518 -0.58 19.17 17.36
CA ASP A 518 -1.07 18.45 18.53
C ASP A 518 -0.29 17.16 18.79
N LEU A 519 0.81 16.93 18.06
CA LEU A 519 1.63 15.70 18.12
C LEU A 519 0.86 14.40 17.84
N THR A 520 -0.29 14.48 17.15
CA THR A 520 -1.10 13.30 16.78
C THR A 520 -0.31 12.24 16.01
N PHE A 521 0.69 12.65 15.25
CA PHE A 521 1.72 11.76 14.71
C PHE A 521 3.06 12.11 15.35
N LYS A 522 3.84 11.09 15.74
CA LYS A 522 5.18 11.24 16.34
C LYS A 522 6.23 11.64 15.28
N ASP A 523 5.99 12.78 14.63
CA ASP A 523 6.80 13.38 13.58
C ASP A 523 7.04 14.85 13.92
N THR A 524 8.25 15.34 13.64
CA THR A 524 8.68 16.71 13.98
C THR A 524 7.79 17.77 13.31
N ALA A 525 7.14 17.45 12.19
CA ALA A 525 6.15 18.29 11.51
C ALA A 525 4.98 18.72 12.43
N TYR A 526 4.59 17.88 13.40
CA TYR A 526 3.47 18.08 14.32
C TYR A 526 3.85 18.79 15.64
N THR A 527 5.09 19.26 15.76
CA THR A 527 5.54 20.12 16.87
C THR A 527 5.28 21.60 16.56
N ASN A 528 5.57 22.52 17.49
CA ASN A 528 5.62 23.98 17.21
C ASN A 528 7.05 24.49 16.93
N GLU A 529 8.02 23.58 16.80
CA GLU A 529 9.45 23.90 16.70
C GLU A 529 9.84 24.38 15.30
N PHE A 530 11.07 24.90 15.19
CA PHE A 530 11.67 25.25 13.92
C PHE A 530 11.97 23.99 13.10
N LEU A 531 11.64 24.02 11.80
CA LEU A 531 12.01 22.98 10.85
C LEU A 531 12.91 23.58 9.78
N GLY A 532 14.13 23.03 9.68
CA GLY A 532 15.08 23.40 8.64
C GLY A 532 14.62 22.98 7.25
N ALA A 533 15.34 23.41 6.22
CA ALA A 533 15.06 23.00 4.85
C ALA A 533 15.22 21.47 4.69
N HIS A 534 14.15 20.78 4.28
CA HIS A 534 14.11 19.34 4.06
C HIS A 534 13.18 18.94 2.92
N THR A 535 13.31 17.71 2.44
CA THR A 535 12.34 17.01 1.57
C THR A 535 11.63 15.94 2.37
N ASP A 536 10.32 15.80 2.20
CA ASP A 536 9.53 14.80 2.91
C ASP A 536 9.68 13.40 2.31
N ASN A 537 9.44 12.41 3.17
CA ASN A 537 9.35 10.99 2.82
C ASN A 537 10.63 10.39 2.19
N THR A 538 11.83 10.82 2.62
CA THR A 538 13.09 10.27 2.08
C THR A 538 13.24 8.77 2.36
N TYR A 539 12.54 8.27 3.38
CA TYR A 539 12.43 6.88 3.79
C TYR A 539 11.51 6.00 2.93
N PHE A 540 10.79 6.54 1.94
CA PHE A 540 10.12 5.69 0.95
C PHE A 540 11.08 5.32 -0.18
N THR A 541 10.96 4.09 -0.72
CA THR A 541 11.62 3.71 -1.98
C THR A 541 11.27 4.70 -3.08
N ASP A 542 9.98 5.04 -3.19
CA ASP A 542 9.43 6.09 -4.07
C ASP A 542 8.81 7.21 -3.21
N PRO A 543 9.53 8.31 -2.94
CA PRO A 543 9.02 9.47 -2.22
C PRO A 543 7.91 10.18 -2.98
N SER A 544 6.98 10.79 -2.23
CA SER A 544 5.94 11.65 -2.82
C SER A 544 6.55 12.77 -3.64
N ARG A 545 6.04 13.01 -4.86
CA ARG A 545 6.57 14.03 -5.78
C ARG A 545 6.02 15.40 -5.48
N LEU A 546 4.70 15.55 -5.30
CA LEU A 546 4.10 16.82 -4.93
C LEU A 546 3.58 16.77 -3.50
N GLN A 547 3.67 17.91 -2.82
CA GLN A 547 3.06 18.15 -1.52
C GLN A 547 2.36 19.50 -1.54
N LEU A 548 1.16 19.58 -0.98
CA LEU A 548 0.38 20.80 -0.89
C LEU A 548 0.11 21.14 0.57
N PHE A 549 0.35 22.39 0.98
CA PHE A 549 -0.09 22.99 2.24
C PHE A 549 -1.18 24.03 1.99
N HIS A 550 -2.32 23.93 2.67
CA HIS A 550 -3.33 24.98 2.72
C HIS A 550 -3.59 25.36 4.18
N LEU A 551 -3.34 26.64 4.49
CA LEU A 551 -3.64 27.20 5.80
C LEU A 551 -5.14 27.45 5.92
N LEU A 552 -5.77 26.90 6.96
CA LEU A 552 -7.20 27.12 7.24
C LEU A 552 -7.40 28.19 8.33
N SER A 553 -6.56 28.17 9.37
CA SER A 553 -6.54 29.21 10.40
C SER A 553 -5.20 29.28 11.12
N HIS A 554 -4.84 30.47 11.61
CA HIS A 554 -3.71 30.67 12.51
C HIS A 554 -4.04 31.76 13.54
N GLU A 555 -4.21 31.34 14.79
CA GLU A 555 -4.34 32.22 15.95
C GLU A 555 -3.00 32.28 16.69
N GLY A 556 -2.08 33.16 16.25
CA GLY A 556 -0.75 33.28 16.86
C GLY A 556 0.26 34.03 16.00
N LYS A 557 1.56 33.84 16.27
CA LYS A 557 2.67 34.48 15.52
C LYS A 557 3.66 33.42 15.02
N GLY A 558 4.44 33.77 13.99
CA GLY A 558 5.44 32.87 13.38
C GLY A 558 4.82 31.89 12.39
N GLY A 559 5.53 30.78 12.11
CA GLY A 559 5.03 29.73 11.20
C GLY A 559 5.13 30.12 9.72
N GLU A 560 6.05 31.04 9.41
CA GLU A 560 6.42 31.41 8.06
C GLU A 560 7.03 30.20 7.36
N ASN A 561 6.56 29.92 6.16
CA ASN A 561 7.08 28.83 5.35
C ASN A 561 8.39 29.27 4.70
N LEU A 562 9.33 28.34 4.63
CA LEU A 562 10.59 28.47 3.93
C LEU A 562 10.56 27.53 2.72
N LEU A 563 10.97 28.03 1.56
CA LEU A 563 11.28 27.22 0.38
C LEU A 563 12.70 27.50 -0.08
N VAL A 564 13.40 26.45 -0.51
CA VAL A 564 14.75 26.51 -1.09
C VAL A 564 14.80 25.60 -2.30
N ASP A 565 15.23 26.12 -3.46
CA ASP A 565 15.45 25.29 -4.65
C ASP A 565 16.70 24.45 -4.46
N GLY A 566 16.51 23.18 -4.11
CA GLY A 566 17.61 22.24 -3.89
C GLY A 566 18.43 22.01 -5.14
N PHE A 567 17.85 22.12 -6.34
CA PHE A 567 18.59 21.92 -7.58
C PHE A 567 19.56 23.07 -7.82
N GLN A 568 19.15 24.29 -7.51
CA GLN A 568 20.02 25.45 -7.53
C GLN A 568 21.12 25.35 -6.46
N ALA A 569 20.77 24.94 -5.24
CA ALA A 569 21.73 24.77 -4.15
C ALA A 569 22.79 23.69 -4.48
N ALA A 570 22.38 22.54 -5.04
CA ALA A 570 23.29 21.49 -5.45
C ALA A 570 24.20 21.95 -6.61
N ARG A 571 23.69 22.77 -7.53
CA ARG A 571 24.49 23.40 -8.59
C ARG A 571 25.53 24.36 -8.02
N GLN A 572 25.16 25.16 -7.03
CA GLN A 572 26.09 26.04 -6.33
C GLN A 572 27.19 25.23 -5.64
N MET A 573 26.80 24.17 -4.92
CA MET A 573 27.73 23.25 -4.28
C MET A 573 28.69 22.61 -5.27
N PHE A 574 28.22 22.19 -6.45
CA PHE A 574 29.06 21.67 -7.53
C PHE A 574 30.08 22.70 -8.01
N HIS A 575 29.69 23.96 -8.18
CA HIS A 575 30.60 25.03 -8.57
C HIS A 575 31.64 25.36 -7.48
N GLU A 576 31.28 25.22 -6.21
CA GLU A 576 32.17 25.48 -5.07
C GLU A 576 33.11 24.31 -4.78
N ASN A 577 32.62 23.08 -4.89
CA ASN A 577 33.38 21.86 -4.65
C ASN A 577 32.70 20.64 -5.31
N GLU A 578 33.24 20.22 -6.46
CA GLU A 578 32.77 19.07 -7.21
C GLU A 578 32.89 17.75 -6.41
N GLU A 579 33.97 17.54 -5.64
CA GLU A 579 34.16 16.32 -4.86
C GLU A 579 33.03 16.12 -3.84
N ASN A 580 32.64 17.19 -3.15
CA ASN A 580 31.53 17.17 -2.20
C ASN A 580 30.21 16.86 -2.92
N PHE A 581 29.97 17.45 -4.09
CA PHE A 581 28.77 17.13 -4.89
C PHE A 581 28.74 15.66 -5.31
N MET A 582 29.86 15.13 -5.80
CA MET A 582 30.00 13.73 -6.20
C MET A 582 29.85 12.80 -5.00
N THR A 583 30.34 13.19 -3.83
CA THR A 583 30.18 12.45 -2.58
C THR A 583 28.70 12.27 -2.23
N LEU A 584 27.90 13.34 -2.26
CA LEU A 584 26.46 13.28 -2.01
C LEU A 584 25.66 12.59 -3.12
N SER A 585 26.24 12.44 -4.31
CA SER A 585 25.65 11.71 -5.45
C SER A 585 25.92 10.21 -5.41
N ASN A 586 27.02 9.79 -4.79
CA ASN A 586 27.53 8.40 -4.88
C ASN A 586 27.46 7.62 -3.57
N ILE A 587 27.52 8.29 -2.41
CA ILE A 587 27.47 7.61 -1.11
C ILE A 587 26.02 7.55 -0.63
N PRO A 588 25.37 6.38 -0.69
CA PRO A 588 23.99 6.24 -0.26
C PRO A 588 23.88 6.31 1.27
N GLN A 589 22.73 6.78 1.74
CA GLN A 589 22.39 6.88 3.15
C GLN A 589 21.13 6.08 3.47
N PRO A 590 21.05 5.46 4.67
CA PRO A 590 19.82 4.89 5.17
C PRO A 590 18.88 5.99 5.68
N PHE A 591 17.59 5.82 5.43
CA PHE A 591 16.52 6.69 5.91
C PHE A 591 15.44 5.83 6.56
N HIS A 592 14.73 6.37 7.54
CA HIS A 592 13.66 5.65 8.22
C HIS A 592 12.55 6.58 8.74
N SER A 593 11.31 6.08 8.74
CA SER A 593 10.25 6.57 9.62
C SER A 593 9.91 5.45 10.59
N SER A 594 10.28 5.62 11.86
CA SER A 594 10.15 4.58 12.89
C SER A 594 9.71 5.13 14.25
N GLY A 595 9.16 6.35 14.29
CA GLY A 595 8.68 6.97 15.53
C GLY A 595 7.40 6.33 16.08
N ASN A 596 6.63 5.67 15.21
CA ASN A 596 5.37 5.01 15.56
C ASN A 596 5.60 3.51 15.76
N GLU A 597 4.88 2.90 16.71
CA GLU A 597 5.12 1.52 17.15
C GLU A 597 4.70 0.46 16.11
N ASP A 598 3.91 0.85 15.12
CA ASP A 598 3.22 -0.07 14.21
C ASP A 598 3.86 -0.13 12.82
N PHE A 599 4.83 0.75 12.55
CA PHE A 599 5.57 0.76 11.29
C PHE A 599 7.00 1.27 11.48
N CYS A 600 7.90 0.64 10.72
CA CYS A 600 9.26 1.12 10.52
C CYS A 600 9.50 1.07 9.02
N ILE A 601 9.41 2.22 8.37
CA ILE A 601 9.49 2.33 6.92
C ILE A 601 10.91 2.69 6.54
N GLN A 602 11.48 1.96 5.60
CA GLN A 602 12.80 2.23 5.02
C GLN A 602 12.72 2.00 3.51
N PRO A 603 13.58 2.67 2.72
CA PRO A 603 13.65 2.42 1.28
C PRO A 603 14.18 1.00 1.01
N ALA A 604 13.86 0.44 -0.17
CA ALA A 604 14.32 -0.89 -0.58
C ALA A 604 15.85 -1.01 -0.67
N GLU A 605 16.55 0.11 -0.85
CA GLU A 605 18.00 0.23 -0.80
C GLU A 605 18.39 1.59 -0.19
N GLN A 606 19.60 1.70 0.35
CA GLN A 606 20.10 3.02 0.77
C GLN A 606 20.22 3.93 -0.45
N MET A 607 19.82 5.20 -0.33
CA MET A 607 19.76 6.13 -1.47
C MET A 607 20.72 7.31 -1.29
N PRO A 608 21.37 7.81 -2.36
CA PRO A 608 22.16 9.02 -2.29
C PRO A 608 21.26 10.26 -2.08
N VAL A 609 21.88 11.35 -1.63
CA VAL A 609 21.19 12.65 -1.48
C VAL A 609 20.85 13.20 -2.86
N PHE A 610 21.80 13.16 -3.81
CA PHE A 610 21.58 13.61 -5.18
C PHE A 610 21.36 12.42 -6.10
N ASN A 611 20.14 12.26 -6.60
CA ASN A 611 19.79 11.18 -7.51
C ASN A 611 19.93 11.69 -8.95
N ILE A 612 20.88 11.12 -9.67
CA ILE A 612 21.26 11.52 -11.03
C ILE A 612 20.84 10.42 -11.99
N HIS A 613 20.12 10.83 -13.04
CA HIS A 613 19.71 9.90 -14.07
C HIS A 613 20.93 9.38 -14.85
N SER A 614 21.21 8.09 -14.74
CA SER A 614 22.44 7.45 -15.25
C SER A 614 22.76 7.73 -16.72
N ARG A 615 21.73 7.77 -17.59
CA ARG A 615 21.91 8.12 -19.00
C ARG A 615 22.02 9.62 -19.27
N ARG A 616 21.17 10.44 -18.63
CA ARG A 616 20.98 11.86 -18.96
C ARG A 616 21.95 12.78 -18.22
N GLU A 617 22.62 12.25 -17.18
CA GLU A 617 23.50 13.01 -16.29
C GLU A 617 22.82 14.26 -15.71
N LYS A 618 21.50 14.19 -15.55
CA LYS A 618 20.69 15.23 -14.92
C LYS A 618 20.19 14.73 -13.58
N MET A 619 20.29 15.59 -12.57
CA MET A 619 19.66 15.37 -11.29
C MET A 619 18.14 15.43 -11.45
N TYR A 620 17.44 14.48 -10.84
CA TYR A 620 15.97 14.40 -10.92
C TYR A 620 15.31 14.38 -9.53
N GLN A 621 16.06 14.10 -8.47
CA GLN A 621 15.56 14.07 -7.11
C GLN A 621 16.67 14.41 -6.10
N ILE A 622 16.29 15.17 -5.08
CA ILE A 622 17.05 15.38 -3.85
C ILE A 622 16.36 14.63 -2.71
N ARG A 623 17.14 13.92 -1.90
CA ARG A 623 16.71 13.30 -0.64
C ARG A 623 17.49 13.91 0.50
N TRP A 624 16.92 14.95 1.10
CA TRP A 624 17.57 15.68 2.17
C TRP A 624 16.60 15.89 3.32
N ASN A 625 16.70 15.04 4.32
CA ASN A 625 16.02 15.24 5.59
C ASN A 625 16.93 14.69 6.69
N ASN A 626 17.32 15.56 7.62
CA ASN A 626 18.23 15.17 8.69
C ASN A 626 17.48 14.42 9.82
N TYR A 627 16.17 14.63 9.92
CA TYR A 627 15.35 14.10 11.00
C TYR A 627 15.01 12.61 10.78
N ASP A 628 15.00 12.15 9.53
CA ASP A 628 14.68 10.78 9.15
C ASP A 628 15.90 9.97 8.64
N ARG A 629 17.12 10.53 8.70
CA ARG A 629 18.35 9.83 8.32
C ARG A 629 18.80 8.89 9.43
N ALA A 630 19.00 7.62 9.08
CA ALA A 630 19.43 6.59 10.03
C ALA A 630 20.96 6.58 10.20
N ALA A 631 21.43 5.84 11.21
CA ALA A 631 22.85 5.53 11.35
C ALA A 631 23.29 4.49 10.28
N LYS A 632 24.29 4.85 9.47
CA LYS A 632 24.90 3.96 8.47
C LYS A 632 26.06 3.17 9.08
N SER A 633 26.09 1.85 8.85
CA SER A 633 27.11 0.94 9.39
C SER A 633 28.06 0.38 8.33
N ASP A 634 27.65 0.36 7.07
CA ASP A 634 28.31 -0.29 5.94
C ASP A 634 29.15 0.70 5.10
N TRP A 635 30.15 1.32 5.73
CA TRP A 635 31.09 2.23 5.07
C TRP A 635 32.44 2.39 5.80
N PRO A 636 33.55 2.56 5.07
CA PRO A 636 34.85 2.93 5.64
C PRO A 636 34.86 4.28 6.36
N ILE A 637 35.81 4.49 7.27
CA ILE A 637 36.00 5.76 8.02
C ILE A 637 36.25 6.94 7.07
N GLU A 638 36.93 6.71 5.95
CA GLU A 638 37.19 7.75 4.95
C GLU A 638 35.88 8.26 4.31
N ASP A 639 35.00 7.35 3.93
CA ASP A 639 33.70 7.68 3.33
C ASP A 639 32.75 8.33 4.33
N GLN A 640 32.81 7.93 5.61
CA GLN A 640 32.13 8.63 6.71
C GLN A 640 32.52 10.11 6.73
N ASN A 641 33.82 10.40 6.81
CA ASN A 641 34.33 11.76 6.89
C ASN A 641 33.98 12.56 5.64
N ARG A 642 34.23 12.01 4.44
CA ARG A 642 33.86 12.65 3.16
C ARG A 642 32.39 13.04 3.14
N TRP A 643 31.51 12.11 3.49
CA TRP A 643 30.08 12.35 3.48
C TRP A 643 29.68 13.47 4.45
N TYR A 644 30.21 13.47 5.68
CA TYR A 644 29.89 14.52 6.66
C TYR A 644 30.45 15.90 6.27
N TYR A 645 31.63 15.97 5.62
CA TYR A 645 32.14 17.23 5.07
C TYR A 645 31.24 17.75 3.94
N ALA A 646 30.83 16.87 3.03
CA ALA A 646 29.95 17.21 1.93
C ALA A 646 28.54 17.61 2.40
N ALA A 647 27.98 16.89 3.37
CA ALA A 647 26.69 17.19 3.99
C ALA A 647 26.70 18.56 4.69
N ARG A 648 27.78 18.89 5.43
CA ARG A 648 27.95 20.22 6.03
C ARG A 648 28.04 21.32 4.99
N HIS A 649 28.76 21.07 3.90
CA HIS A 649 28.85 22.02 2.79
C HIS A 649 27.48 22.30 2.17
N PHE A 650 26.68 21.25 1.90
CA PHE A 650 25.34 21.41 1.36
C PHE A 650 24.40 22.15 2.32
N ASP A 651 24.40 21.80 3.61
CA ASP A 651 23.64 22.51 4.64
C ASP A 651 24.00 24.01 4.72
N HIS A 652 25.28 24.36 4.60
CA HIS A 652 25.71 25.76 4.53
C HIS A 652 25.17 26.49 3.30
N VAL A 653 25.15 25.84 2.12
CA VAL A 653 24.54 26.43 0.91
C VAL A 653 23.03 26.63 1.12
N LEU A 654 22.34 25.63 1.66
CA LEU A 654 20.90 25.70 1.93
C LEU A 654 20.52 26.79 2.93
N LYS A 655 21.43 27.23 3.80
CA LYS A 655 21.18 28.28 4.81
C LYS A 655 21.46 29.70 4.32
N ARG A 656 21.98 29.89 3.11
CA ARG A 656 22.26 31.22 2.59
C ARG A 656 20.97 31.94 2.21
N ARG A 657 20.86 33.21 2.61
CA ARG A 657 19.61 33.97 2.55
C ARG A 657 19.12 34.20 1.13
N GLU A 658 20.04 34.30 0.17
CA GLU A 658 19.75 34.50 -1.26
C GLU A 658 19.03 33.31 -1.92
N TYR A 659 18.98 32.14 -1.27
CA TYR A 659 18.23 30.97 -1.74
C TYR A 659 16.92 30.74 -0.99
N HIS A 660 16.58 31.60 -0.03
CA HIS A 660 15.37 31.44 0.80
C HIS A 660 14.22 32.24 0.22
N LEU A 661 13.15 31.55 -0.17
CA LEU A 661 11.84 32.16 -0.33
C LEU A 661 11.06 31.97 0.97
N LYS A 662 10.89 33.06 1.72
CA LYS A 662 10.08 33.08 2.95
C LYS A 662 8.70 33.63 2.65
N THR A 663 7.67 32.95 3.12
CA THR A 663 6.28 33.36 2.87
C THR A 663 5.36 32.99 4.03
N GLN A 664 4.59 33.97 4.49
CA GLN A 664 3.49 33.73 5.42
C GLN A 664 2.25 33.36 4.62
N LEU A 665 1.77 32.13 4.77
CA LEU A 665 0.49 31.73 4.18
C LEU A 665 -0.65 32.46 4.89
N LYS A 666 -1.68 32.81 4.11
CA LYS A 666 -2.94 33.35 4.60
C LYS A 666 -4.05 32.31 4.41
N PRO A 667 -5.09 32.29 5.26
CA PRO A 667 -6.26 31.46 5.01
C PRO A 667 -6.80 31.66 3.59
N GLY A 668 -7.07 30.56 2.88
CA GLY A 668 -7.51 30.57 1.49
C GLY A 668 -6.38 30.59 0.44
N THR A 669 -5.12 30.46 0.88
CA THR A 669 -3.97 30.28 -0.01
C THR A 669 -3.38 28.88 0.17
N ALA A 670 -3.38 28.09 -0.91
CA ALA A 670 -2.65 26.83 -0.95
C ALA A 670 -1.27 27.03 -1.60
N LEU A 671 -0.27 26.31 -1.11
CA LEU A 671 1.07 26.24 -1.68
C LEU A 671 1.35 24.78 -2.02
N ILE A 672 1.58 24.50 -3.29
CA ILE A 672 2.01 23.18 -3.77
C ILE A 672 3.44 23.27 -4.29
N PHE A 673 4.23 22.24 -4.04
CA PHE A 673 5.62 22.18 -4.47
C PHE A 673 6.05 20.76 -4.81
N ASP A 674 7.07 20.69 -5.65
CA ASP A 674 7.81 19.51 -6.06
C ASP A 674 8.78 19.12 -4.94
N ASN A 675 8.36 18.18 -4.11
CA ASN A 675 9.11 17.67 -2.96
C ASN A 675 10.40 16.93 -3.35
N TRP A 676 10.59 16.57 -4.63
CA TRP A 676 11.87 16.03 -5.09
C TRP A 676 12.90 17.12 -5.43
N ARG A 677 12.49 18.39 -5.51
CA ARG A 677 13.34 19.54 -5.86
C ARG A 677 13.39 20.59 -4.77
N MET A 678 12.22 21.03 -4.34
CA MET A 678 12.06 22.10 -3.37
C MET A 678 12.20 21.54 -1.97
N LEU A 679 13.23 22.00 -1.27
CA LEU A 679 13.29 21.82 0.16
C LEU A 679 12.37 22.84 0.80
N HIS A 680 11.71 22.44 1.87
CA HIS A 680 10.79 23.28 2.60
C HIS A 680 11.05 23.22 4.10
N GLY A 681 10.50 24.18 4.83
CA GLY A 681 10.64 24.26 6.27
C GLY A 681 9.72 25.34 6.82
N ARG A 682 9.85 25.62 8.12
CA ARG A 682 9.08 26.70 8.74
C ARG A 682 9.77 27.29 9.96
N THR A 683 9.48 28.56 10.23
CA THR A 683 9.81 29.17 11.51
C THR A 683 8.96 28.56 12.63
N ALA A 684 9.47 28.63 13.87
CA ALA A 684 8.70 28.28 15.05
C ALA A 684 7.46 29.18 15.16
N PHE A 685 6.40 28.69 15.80
CA PHE A 685 5.17 29.46 15.94
C PHE A 685 4.50 29.28 17.29
N THR A 686 3.58 30.20 17.59
CA THR A 686 2.73 30.14 18.78
C THR A 686 1.26 30.00 18.39
N GLY A 687 0.47 29.51 19.34
CA GLY A 687 -0.99 29.41 19.24
C GLY A 687 -1.47 28.35 18.24
N LYS A 688 -2.77 28.38 17.92
CA LYS A 688 -3.42 27.33 17.14
C LYS A 688 -3.24 27.58 15.65
N ARG A 689 -2.67 26.61 14.93
CA ARG A 689 -2.45 26.66 13.47
C ARG A 689 -3.01 25.40 12.83
N ARG A 690 -4.10 25.54 12.07
CA ARG A 690 -4.76 24.42 11.37
C ARG A 690 -4.39 24.45 9.89
N MET A 691 -3.83 23.36 9.39
CA MET A 691 -3.49 23.18 7.98
C MET A 691 -4.08 21.89 7.44
N CYS A 692 -4.34 21.87 6.14
CA CYS A 692 -4.70 20.66 5.42
C CYS A 692 -3.88 20.51 4.13
N GLY A 693 -3.90 19.30 3.56
CA GLY A 693 -3.13 18.99 2.38
C GLY A 693 -2.96 17.51 2.12
N GLY A 694 -2.06 17.19 1.19
CA GLY A 694 -1.87 15.83 0.71
C GLY A 694 -0.68 15.71 -0.23
N TYR A 695 -0.44 14.48 -0.66
CA TYR A 695 0.66 14.10 -1.52
C TYR A 695 0.18 13.56 -2.87
N ILE A 696 0.95 13.80 -3.94
CA ILE A 696 0.72 13.20 -5.27
C ILE A 696 2.00 12.48 -5.73
N ASN A 697 1.83 11.33 -6.39
CA ASN A 697 2.92 10.53 -6.95
C ASN A 697 3.55 11.19 -8.19
N SER A 698 4.79 10.80 -8.49
CA SER A 698 5.53 11.34 -9.63
C SER A 698 4.88 10.98 -10.97
N ASP A 699 4.59 9.70 -11.17
CA ASP A 699 4.11 9.19 -12.46
C ASP A 699 2.75 9.77 -12.84
N ASP A 700 1.85 9.90 -11.86
CA ASP A 700 0.52 10.45 -12.07
C ASP A 700 0.56 11.95 -12.42
N PHE A 701 1.37 12.72 -11.68
CA PHE A 701 1.59 14.14 -11.98
C PHE A 701 2.18 14.34 -13.38
N LEU A 702 3.26 13.62 -13.72
CA LEU A 702 3.92 13.74 -15.02
C LEU A 702 3.02 13.23 -16.15
N SER A 703 2.26 12.16 -15.94
CA SER A 703 1.26 11.66 -16.91
C SER A 703 0.19 12.72 -17.19
N ARG A 704 -0.37 13.33 -16.15
CA ARG A 704 -1.38 14.38 -16.29
C ARG A 704 -0.84 15.59 -17.04
N LEU A 705 0.35 16.06 -16.67
CA LEU A 705 1.00 17.21 -17.33
C LEU A 705 1.35 16.89 -18.79
N ARG A 706 1.88 15.70 -19.10
CA ARG A 706 2.18 15.23 -20.46
C ARG A 706 0.95 15.32 -21.36
N LEU A 707 -0.17 14.75 -20.90
CA LEU A 707 -1.40 14.70 -21.67
C LEU A 707 -2.00 16.09 -21.89
N LEU A 708 -1.95 16.96 -20.89
CA LEU A 708 -2.44 18.33 -21.00
C LEU A 708 -1.58 19.18 -21.94
N LYS A 709 -0.26 19.06 -21.85
CA LYS A 709 0.69 19.88 -22.61
C LYS A 709 0.80 19.47 -24.08
N HIS A 710 0.87 18.16 -24.33
CA HIS A 710 1.24 17.63 -25.64
C HIS A 710 0.08 16.95 -26.36
N GLY A 711 -1.03 16.68 -25.66
CA GLY A 711 -2.15 15.92 -26.21
C GLY A 711 -1.86 14.42 -26.31
N ARG A 712 -2.92 13.61 -26.23
CA ARG A 712 -2.82 12.15 -26.18
C ARG A 712 -2.10 11.55 -27.39
N GLU A 713 -2.42 12.00 -28.60
CA GLU A 713 -1.85 11.42 -29.82
C GLU A 713 -0.32 11.60 -29.88
N ASN A 714 0.17 12.78 -29.52
CA ASN A 714 1.61 13.04 -29.52
C ASN A 714 2.33 12.22 -28.44
N VAL A 715 1.72 12.10 -27.25
CA VAL A 715 2.26 11.28 -26.15
C VAL A 715 2.38 9.81 -26.58
N LEU A 716 1.35 9.25 -27.23
CA LEU A 716 1.37 7.86 -27.69
C LEU A 716 2.47 7.60 -28.73
N LYS A 717 2.76 8.56 -29.62
CA LYS A 717 3.82 8.44 -30.64
C LYS A 717 5.24 8.46 -30.07
N HIS A 718 5.43 8.87 -28.82
CA HIS A 718 6.75 9.07 -28.19
C HIS A 718 6.93 8.19 -26.94
N ILE A 719 6.14 7.12 -26.78
CA ILE A 719 6.31 6.20 -25.65
C ILE A 719 7.69 5.54 -25.73
N GLY A 720 8.52 5.74 -24.71
CA GLY A 720 9.89 5.22 -24.68
C GLY A 720 10.91 6.08 -25.42
N ASP A 721 10.50 7.19 -26.04
CA ASP A 721 11.42 8.14 -26.66
C ASP A 721 12.16 8.97 -25.58
N GLU A 722 13.47 8.76 -25.51
CA GLU A 722 14.37 9.44 -24.57
C GLU A 722 15.16 10.61 -25.19
N ILE A 723 14.91 10.97 -26.46
CA ILE A 723 15.67 12.01 -27.19
C ILE A 723 15.34 13.42 -26.69
N PHE A 724 16.34 14.14 -26.19
CA PHE A 724 16.21 15.49 -25.65
C PHE A 724 15.70 16.51 -26.67
N SER A 725 14.40 16.81 -26.63
CA SER A 725 13.74 17.84 -27.43
C SER A 725 12.62 18.49 -26.61
N ARG A 726 12.45 19.81 -26.75
CA ARG A 726 11.32 20.53 -26.12
C ARG A 726 9.95 20.04 -26.61
N ALA A 727 9.91 19.40 -27.78
CA ALA A 727 8.70 18.83 -28.36
C ALA A 727 8.45 17.38 -27.94
N ASN A 728 9.42 16.70 -27.31
CA ASN A 728 9.29 15.30 -26.91
C ASN A 728 8.54 15.19 -25.55
N PRO A 729 7.33 14.61 -25.53
CA PRO A 729 6.55 14.43 -24.30
C PRO A 729 7.11 13.34 -23.36
N GLY A 730 8.08 12.54 -23.81
CA GLY A 730 8.80 11.58 -22.97
C GLY A 730 9.74 12.26 -21.95
N ILE A 731 10.00 13.56 -22.10
CA ILE A 731 11.08 14.24 -21.38
C ILE A 731 10.56 15.32 -20.46
N PHE A 732 10.86 15.11 -19.17
CA PHE A 732 10.64 16.06 -18.11
C PHE A 732 11.94 16.13 -17.27
N PHE A 733 12.92 16.95 -17.70
CA PHE A 733 14.10 17.35 -16.90
C PHE A 733 14.62 18.77 -17.13
#